data_AF-A0A072V228-F1
#
_entry.id   AF-A0A072V228-F1
#
_cell.length_a   1.000
_cell.length_b   1.000
_cell.length_c   1.000
_cell.angle_alpha   90.00
_cell.angle_beta   90.00
_cell.angle_gamma   90.00
#
_symmetry.space_group_name_H-M   'P 1'
#
loop_
_entity.id
_entity.type
_entity.pdbx_description
1 polymer ?
#
loop_
_entity_poly.entity_id
_entity_poly.type
_entity_poly.pdbx_seq_one_letter_code
_entity_poly.pdbx_strand_id
1 'polypeptide(L)'
;MARFRFQSLCFFAIAVVLFARDCVCDELEEHEEFSVTDLDWNLFHQDYSPPAPPPPPPHPPSVSCVDDLGGVGSLDTTCQIANDANLTRDVYIAGKGNFNILPGVRFHCEIPGCIITVNVTGNFSLGNNSSILTGAFVLEAANAGFGNFSVVNTTAMAGSPPPQTSGTPQGVDGGGGGHGGRGASCLEDTAKLPEDVWGGDAYSWATLQRPESFGSGGGSTSKESDYGGLGGGIVNMVVHKVLEMNASLLAEGGDGGTKGGGGSGGSIYIKGYRMTGSGMISACGGNGFAGGGGGRVSVDVFSRHDEPKIYVHGGSSLACPENAGAAGTLYDAVPRSLIVDNFNMTTDTETLLLDFPYQPLWTNVYVRNKARATVPLLWSRVQVQGQISILQGGVLSFGLPHYATSEFELLAEELLMSDSVMKVYGALRMTVKMFLMWNSKMLIDGGEDISVATSLLEASNLIVLRGSSVIHSNANLGVHGQGLLNLSGPGDWIEAQRLVLSLFYSIHVGPGSVLRGPLENATTDDVTPKLYCDKKDCPYELLHPPEDCNVNSSLSFTLQICRVEDVLVEGLIKGSVVHFHRARTISIESSGTISASGMGCTGGMGRGNILTNGICSGGGHGGKGGKACSSDDCCVEGGISYGTPDLPCELGSGSGNGSSTGTTAGGGIIVIGSLEHPLSSLSIKGSVNADGENFDPTIRMEKFAIFDNFTGGPGGGSGGTILLFLHSLAIEESAILSSIGGYSGISGGGGGGGGRIHFHWSGIPTGDVYQPIATVKGDIQSGGGKGKGIGGSGANGTISGKACPKGLYGTFCEECPPGTYKNVTGSDRSLCQVCPVHKLPRRAVYISVRGGITETPCPYQCISDRYHMPDCYTALEELIYTFGGPWLFGLLLTGLLILLALVLSVARMKFVGVDELPGPAPTQHGSQIDHSFPFLESLNEVLETNRVEESQSHVHRMYFIGPNTFSEPWQLPHTPSEQIHDIVYESAFNTFVDEINAIAAYQWWEGAIYSALSFIGYPLACSWQHCRRKLKLQRLREFVRSEYDHACLRSCRSRALYEGIKVAGFMFSE
;
A
#
# COMPACT_ATOMS: atom_id res chain seq x y z
N MET A 1 -63.34 -30.73 -52.84
CA MET A 1 -63.57 -29.96 -54.09
C MET A 1 -62.87 -28.62 -53.92
N ALA A 2 -62.04 -28.07 -54.81
CA ALA A 2 -61.52 -28.50 -56.09
C ALA A 2 -60.21 -27.74 -56.41
N ARG A 3 -59.21 -28.50 -56.89
CA ARG A 3 -58.10 -28.21 -57.83
C ARG A 3 -57.35 -26.87 -57.79
N PHE A 4 -56.02 -26.96 -57.70
CA PHE A 4 -55.13 -26.74 -58.86
C PHE A 4 -53.87 -27.64 -58.77
N ARG A 5 -53.22 -27.83 -59.90
CA ARG A 5 -52.27 -28.90 -60.27
C ARG A 5 -51.01 -28.25 -60.89
N PHE A 6 -49.89 -28.95 -60.79
CA PHE A 6 -48.67 -28.95 -61.65
C PHE A 6 -47.42 -28.10 -61.31
N GLN A 7 -46.28 -28.84 -61.33
CA GLN A 7 -44.86 -28.50 -61.61
C GLN A 7 -44.16 -27.54 -60.62
N SER A 8 -43.03 -27.85 -59.97
CA SER A 8 -41.86 -28.60 -60.44
C SER A 8 -41.07 -29.21 -59.27
N LEU A 9 -40.94 -30.54 -59.27
CA LEU A 9 -39.85 -31.29 -58.62
C LEU A 9 -38.73 -31.39 -59.65
N CYS A 10 -37.53 -30.85 -59.39
CA CYS A 10 -36.27 -31.38 -59.97
C CYS A 10 -34.95 -30.74 -59.50
N PHE A 11 -34.87 -30.02 -58.37
CA PHE A 11 -33.57 -29.45 -57.91
C PHE A 11 -33.05 -29.95 -56.55
N PHE A 12 -33.74 -30.86 -55.87
CA PHE A 12 -33.40 -31.21 -54.49
C PHE A 12 -32.60 -32.52 -54.28
N ALA A 13 -32.16 -33.19 -55.34
CA ALA A 13 -31.56 -34.52 -55.24
C ALA A 13 -30.06 -34.63 -55.59
N ILE A 14 -29.35 -33.51 -55.80
CA ILE A 14 -27.91 -33.53 -56.17
C ILE A 14 -27.00 -32.94 -55.07
N ALA A 15 -27.53 -32.29 -54.04
CA ALA A 15 -26.70 -31.61 -53.03
C ALA A 15 -26.22 -32.49 -51.84
N VAL A 16 -26.71 -33.73 -51.70
CA VAL A 16 -26.49 -34.54 -50.48
C VAL A 16 -25.22 -35.42 -50.54
N VAL A 17 -24.48 -35.43 -51.64
CA VAL A 17 -23.28 -36.30 -51.81
C VAL A 17 -21.96 -35.53 -51.95
N LEU A 18 -21.97 -34.19 -51.94
CA LEU A 18 -20.76 -33.37 -52.15
C LEU A 18 -20.23 -32.59 -50.93
N PHE A 19 -20.91 -32.63 -49.77
CA PHE A 19 -20.46 -31.92 -48.56
C PHE A 19 -19.67 -32.79 -47.56
N ALA A 20 -19.15 -33.93 -48.01
CA ALA A 20 -18.27 -34.79 -47.23
C ALA A 20 -16.89 -34.91 -47.90
N ARG A 21 -16.29 -33.78 -48.26
CA ARG A 21 -14.86 -33.68 -48.53
C ARG A 21 -14.40 -32.23 -48.50
N ASP A 22 -13.31 -32.04 -47.76
CA ASP A 22 -12.42 -30.88 -47.75
C ASP A 22 -12.77 -29.70 -46.82
N CYS A 23 -12.16 -29.79 -45.63
CA CYS A 23 -11.58 -28.68 -44.89
C CYS A 23 -10.59 -27.88 -45.76
N VAL A 24 -10.33 -26.65 -45.29
CA VAL A 24 -9.24 -25.70 -45.62
C VAL A 24 -9.68 -24.54 -46.53
N CYS A 25 -9.84 -23.35 -45.93
CA CYS A 25 -9.02 -22.16 -46.22
C CYS A 25 -9.44 -20.94 -45.37
N ASP A 26 -8.41 -20.17 -45.02
CA ASP A 26 -8.35 -18.78 -44.53
C ASP A 26 -9.44 -17.80 -44.99
N GLU A 27 -9.73 -16.82 -44.12
CA GLU A 27 -9.99 -15.39 -44.40
C GLU A 27 -9.86 -14.65 -43.04
N LEU A 28 -8.87 -13.79 -42.77
CA LEU A 28 -8.61 -12.40 -43.20
C LEU A 28 -9.75 -11.38 -42.92
N GLU A 29 -9.29 -10.25 -42.38
CA GLU A 29 -9.96 -9.13 -41.70
C GLU A 29 -11.06 -8.41 -42.50
N GLU A 30 -12.07 -7.88 -41.78
CA GLU A 30 -12.49 -6.46 -41.82
C GLU A 30 -13.62 -6.22 -40.80
N HIS A 31 -13.43 -5.31 -39.84
CA HIS A 31 -14.52 -4.67 -39.11
C HIS A 31 -14.22 -3.19 -38.91
N GLU A 32 -15.00 -2.37 -39.63
CA GLU A 32 -15.10 -0.92 -39.47
C GLU A 32 -15.79 -0.54 -38.15
N GLU A 33 -15.21 0.43 -37.44
CA GLU A 33 -15.81 1.13 -36.30
C GLU A 33 -16.77 2.24 -36.79
N PHE A 34 -18.00 2.20 -36.28
CA PHE A 34 -18.97 3.27 -36.44
C PHE A 34 -18.69 4.42 -35.46
N SER A 35 -18.42 5.60 -36.01
CA SER A 35 -18.39 6.89 -35.31
C SER A 35 -19.78 7.54 -35.29
N VAL A 36 -20.15 8.13 -34.16
CA VAL A 36 -21.35 8.97 -34.01
C VAL A 36 -20.91 10.43 -33.90
N THR A 37 -21.41 11.24 -34.82
CA THR A 37 -21.13 12.66 -35.04
C THR A 37 -21.84 13.61 -34.07
N ASP A 38 -21.08 14.60 -33.60
CA ASP A 38 -21.32 16.05 -33.51
C ASP A 38 -22.70 16.63 -33.10
N LEU A 39 -22.68 17.46 -32.05
CA LEU A 39 -23.35 18.77 -32.03
C LEU A 39 -22.77 19.72 -30.97
N ASP A 40 -22.23 20.85 -31.47
CA ASP A 40 -22.12 22.20 -30.91
C ASP A 40 -21.35 22.50 -29.60
N TRP A 41 -20.09 22.95 -29.75
CA TRP A 41 -19.52 24.03 -28.91
C TRP A 41 -18.41 24.85 -29.62
N ASN A 42 -18.66 25.32 -30.85
CA ASN A 42 -17.71 26.16 -31.60
C ASN A 42 -18.06 27.65 -31.56
N LEU A 43 -17.96 28.29 -30.39
CA LEU A 43 -18.15 29.74 -30.28
C LEU A 43 -17.27 30.47 -29.24
N PHE A 44 -16.02 30.04 -28.99
CA PHE A 44 -15.01 30.89 -28.31
C PHE A 44 -13.57 30.48 -28.66
N HIS A 45 -13.11 30.78 -29.88
CA HIS A 45 -11.68 30.91 -30.16
C HIS A 45 -11.46 32.22 -30.92
N GLN A 46 -11.12 33.28 -30.18
CA GLN A 46 -10.39 34.39 -30.77
C GLN A 46 -8.93 33.94 -30.85
N ASP A 47 -8.44 33.76 -32.07
CA ASP A 47 -7.03 33.54 -32.37
C ASP A 47 -6.20 34.73 -31.88
N TYR A 48 -5.67 34.63 -30.67
CA TYR A 48 -4.54 35.45 -30.25
C TYR A 48 -3.27 34.69 -30.63
N SER A 49 -2.87 34.78 -31.90
CA SER A 49 -1.51 34.39 -32.30
C SER A 49 -0.55 35.43 -31.69
N PRO A 50 0.40 35.06 -30.82
CA PRO A 50 1.41 36.01 -30.37
C PRO A 50 2.18 36.54 -31.60
N PRO A 51 2.54 37.83 -31.62
CA PRO A 51 3.30 38.39 -32.72
C PRO A 51 4.59 37.59 -32.94
N ALA A 52 4.93 37.34 -34.20
CA ALA A 52 6.17 36.65 -34.54
C ALA A 52 7.36 37.35 -33.84
N PRO A 53 8.26 36.59 -33.19
CA PRO A 53 9.40 37.19 -32.49
C PRO A 53 10.23 38.01 -33.49
N PRO A 54 10.78 39.16 -33.05
CA PRO A 54 11.60 39.99 -33.92
C PRO A 54 12.76 39.15 -34.49
N PRO A 55 13.13 39.36 -35.77
CA PRO A 55 14.26 38.66 -36.37
C PRO A 55 15.54 38.94 -35.55
N PRO A 56 16.40 37.93 -35.33
CA PRO A 56 17.63 38.10 -34.58
C PRO A 56 18.52 39.19 -35.21
N PRO A 57 19.30 39.93 -34.42
CA PRO A 57 20.19 40.97 -34.93
C PRO A 57 21.17 40.39 -35.97
N PRO A 58 21.46 41.11 -37.07
CA PRO A 58 22.38 40.63 -38.10
C PRO A 58 23.78 40.41 -37.52
N HIS A 59 24.37 39.26 -37.83
CA HIS A 59 25.74 38.91 -37.41
C HIS A 59 26.76 39.95 -37.94
N PRO A 60 27.84 40.22 -37.18
CA PRO A 60 28.94 41.06 -37.66
C PRO A 60 29.61 40.44 -38.90
N PRO A 61 30.24 41.27 -39.77
CA PRO A 61 30.92 40.76 -40.96
C PRO A 61 32.02 39.76 -40.60
N SER A 62 32.10 38.68 -41.36
CA SER A 62 33.07 37.61 -41.13
C SER A 62 34.51 38.10 -41.35
N VAL A 63 35.43 37.67 -40.48
CA VAL A 63 36.86 37.98 -40.61
C VAL A 63 37.54 37.17 -41.73
N SER A 64 38.70 37.64 -42.20
CA SER A 64 39.55 36.96 -43.18
C SER A 64 40.60 36.07 -42.50
N CYS A 65 40.95 34.93 -43.12
CA CYS A 65 41.95 34.01 -42.56
C CYS A 65 43.36 34.62 -42.49
N VAL A 66 43.77 35.37 -43.52
CA VAL A 66 45.14 35.88 -43.65
C VAL A 66 45.29 37.25 -42.99
N ASP A 67 44.41 38.20 -43.32
CA ASP A 67 44.59 39.60 -42.90
C ASP A 67 44.17 39.83 -41.45
N ASP A 68 43.09 39.18 -40.99
CA ASP A 68 42.57 39.37 -39.63
C ASP A 68 43.08 38.33 -38.63
N LEU A 69 43.22 37.06 -39.04
CA LEU A 69 43.59 35.95 -38.14
C LEU A 69 45.07 35.57 -38.21
N GLY A 70 45.84 36.11 -39.16
CA GLY A 70 47.27 35.78 -39.34
C GLY A 70 47.54 34.32 -39.72
N GLY A 71 46.52 33.65 -40.29
CA GLY A 71 46.57 32.25 -40.72
C GLY A 71 47.02 32.07 -42.16
N VAL A 72 47.10 30.81 -42.58
CA VAL A 72 47.43 30.40 -43.95
C VAL A 72 46.21 29.76 -44.61
N GLY A 73 45.83 30.26 -45.79
CA GLY A 73 44.75 29.72 -46.61
C GLY A 73 43.50 30.61 -46.65
N SER A 74 42.33 30.01 -46.83
CA SER A 74 41.04 30.70 -46.90
C SER A 74 40.00 29.94 -46.08
N LEU A 75 39.04 30.66 -45.49
CA LEU A 75 37.93 30.08 -44.73
C LEU A 75 37.00 29.22 -45.59
N ASP A 76 36.98 29.42 -46.92
CA ASP A 76 36.20 28.59 -47.84
C ASP A 76 36.87 27.26 -48.21
N THR A 77 38.18 27.12 -47.97
CA THR A 77 38.93 25.88 -48.26
C THR A 77 39.48 25.25 -46.99
N THR A 78 40.59 25.76 -46.49
CA THR A 78 41.21 25.36 -45.23
C THR A 78 41.96 26.59 -44.69
N CYS A 79 41.58 27.05 -43.51
CA CYS A 79 42.31 28.07 -42.77
C CYS A 79 43.12 27.40 -41.66
N GLN A 80 44.43 27.57 -41.69
CA GLN A 80 45.35 27.02 -40.69
C GLN A 80 45.97 28.14 -39.87
N ILE A 81 45.79 28.09 -38.55
CA ILE A 81 46.45 28.99 -37.61
C ILE A 81 47.72 28.31 -37.11
N ALA A 82 48.88 28.87 -37.48
CA ALA A 82 50.19 28.33 -37.15
C ALA A 82 50.93 29.11 -36.06
N ASN A 83 50.55 30.37 -35.83
CA ASN A 83 51.14 31.25 -34.83
C ASN A 83 50.10 31.67 -33.80
N ASP A 84 50.56 32.07 -32.62
CA ASP A 84 49.69 32.61 -31.57
C ASP A 84 48.95 33.86 -32.09
N ALA A 85 47.64 33.92 -31.82
CA ALA A 85 46.78 35.02 -32.21
C ALA A 85 46.10 35.59 -30.95
N ASN A 86 46.35 36.89 -30.70
CA ASN A 86 45.75 37.62 -29.59
C ASN A 86 44.74 38.63 -30.15
N LEU A 87 43.46 38.32 -29.97
CA LEU A 87 42.32 39.04 -30.52
C LEU A 87 41.94 40.21 -29.60
N THR A 88 41.60 41.34 -30.20
CA THR A 88 41.27 42.60 -29.48
C THR A 88 39.79 42.99 -29.55
N ARG A 89 38.99 42.22 -30.29
CA ARG A 89 37.56 42.44 -30.52
C ARG A 89 36.86 41.11 -30.76
N ASP A 90 35.53 41.13 -30.71
CA ASP A 90 34.71 39.97 -31.10
C ASP A 90 35.00 39.54 -32.53
N VAL A 91 35.09 38.22 -32.71
CA VAL A 91 35.46 37.60 -33.98
C VAL A 91 34.38 36.65 -34.42
N TYR A 92 33.85 36.90 -35.62
CA TYR A 92 32.94 36.02 -36.32
C TYR A 92 33.67 35.39 -37.50
N ILE A 93 33.93 34.09 -37.42
CA ILE A 93 34.63 33.28 -38.43
C ILE A 93 33.58 32.46 -39.16
N ALA A 94 33.30 32.79 -40.42
CA ALA A 94 32.34 32.06 -41.23
C ALA A 94 32.99 31.59 -42.54
N GLY A 95 32.79 30.33 -42.92
CA GLY A 95 33.34 29.79 -44.16
C GLY A 95 32.83 28.40 -44.53
N LYS A 96 32.98 28.02 -45.80
CA LYS A 96 32.58 26.68 -46.29
C LYS A 96 33.62 25.59 -46.02
N GLY A 97 34.84 25.98 -45.68
CA GLY A 97 36.00 25.10 -45.55
C GLY A 97 36.21 24.54 -44.15
N ASN A 98 37.48 24.22 -43.85
CA ASN A 98 37.93 23.72 -42.55
C ASN A 98 38.67 24.82 -41.76
N PHE A 99 38.59 24.78 -40.43
CA PHE A 99 39.31 25.68 -39.54
C PHE A 99 40.16 24.88 -38.56
N ASN A 100 41.49 24.96 -38.73
CA ASN A 100 42.43 24.12 -38.00
C ASN A 100 43.42 24.99 -37.22
N ILE A 101 43.44 24.83 -35.91
CA ILE A 101 44.45 25.41 -35.02
C ILE A 101 45.54 24.34 -34.82
N LEU A 102 46.77 24.65 -35.21
CA LEU A 102 47.87 23.70 -35.11
C LEU A 102 48.28 23.44 -33.65
N PRO A 103 48.97 22.31 -33.37
CA PRO A 103 49.41 21.98 -32.01
C PRO A 103 50.29 23.06 -31.38
N GLY A 104 50.04 23.37 -30.10
CA GLY A 104 50.81 24.35 -29.32
C GLY A 104 50.44 25.82 -29.52
N VAL A 105 49.44 26.12 -30.36
CA VAL A 105 49.00 27.49 -30.65
C VAL A 105 48.06 28.05 -29.57
N ARG A 106 48.22 29.33 -29.24
CA ARG A 106 47.35 30.10 -28.34
C ARG A 106 46.46 31.03 -29.16
N PHE A 107 45.14 30.83 -29.09
CA PHE A 107 44.15 31.63 -29.79
C PHE A 107 43.26 32.34 -28.77
N HIS A 108 43.70 33.50 -28.29
CA HIS A 108 43.19 34.13 -27.08
C HIS A 108 42.50 35.46 -27.39
N CYS A 109 41.45 35.76 -26.63
CA CYS A 109 40.83 37.07 -26.51
C CYS A 109 40.70 37.41 -25.03
N GLU A 110 41.66 38.16 -24.50
CA GLU A 110 41.79 38.45 -23.06
C GLU A 110 40.83 39.56 -22.55
N ILE A 111 39.75 39.83 -23.29
CA ILE A 111 38.73 40.80 -22.89
C ILE A 111 37.53 40.04 -22.30
N PRO A 112 37.12 40.30 -21.03
CA PRO A 112 35.92 39.70 -20.46
C PRO A 112 34.69 39.99 -21.32
N GLY A 113 33.90 38.95 -21.60
CA GLY A 113 32.75 39.02 -22.50
C GLY A 113 33.07 38.97 -23.99
N CYS A 114 34.34 38.89 -24.41
CA CYS A 114 34.71 38.73 -25.81
C CYS A 114 34.13 37.46 -26.41
N ILE A 115 33.58 37.55 -27.63
CA ILE A 115 32.90 36.44 -28.30
C ILE A 115 33.73 35.97 -29.51
N ILE A 116 34.09 34.68 -29.50
CA ILE A 116 34.66 33.97 -30.65
C ILE A 116 33.59 33.03 -31.19
N THR A 117 33.08 33.34 -32.38
CA THR A 117 32.11 32.49 -33.08
C THR A 117 32.76 31.87 -34.32
N VAL A 118 32.73 30.55 -34.41
CA VAL A 118 33.23 29.76 -35.53
C VAL A 118 32.06 29.02 -36.16
N ASN A 119 31.71 29.41 -37.38
CA ASN A 119 30.67 28.77 -38.18
C ASN A 119 31.28 28.23 -39.48
N VAL A 120 31.63 26.94 -39.48
CA VAL A 120 32.27 26.30 -40.64
C VAL A 120 31.49 25.08 -41.10
N THR A 121 31.24 24.94 -42.41
CA THR A 121 30.54 23.74 -42.89
C THR A 121 31.43 22.50 -42.95
N GLY A 122 32.76 22.66 -42.90
CA GLY A 122 33.73 21.57 -42.88
C GLY A 122 34.08 21.08 -41.47
N ASN A 123 35.37 20.82 -41.25
CA ASN A 123 35.91 20.31 -39.99
C ASN A 123 36.55 21.44 -39.16
N PHE A 124 36.33 21.40 -37.86
CA PHE A 124 37.07 22.15 -36.86
C PHE A 124 38.09 21.24 -36.18
N SER A 125 39.35 21.66 -36.05
CA SER A 125 40.34 20.90 -35.26
C SER A 125 41.16 21.81 -34.36
N LEU A 126 41.18 21.49 -33.07
CA LEU A 126 42.08 22.07 -32.07
C LEU A 126 43.23 21.09 -31.81
N GLY A 127 44.46 21.45 -32.19
CA GLY A 127 45.64 20.60 -32.06
C GLY A 127 46.00 20.21 -30.62
N ASN A 128 46.99 19.34 -30.45
CA ASN A 128 47.45 18.96 -29.12
C ASN A 128 48.12 20.15 -28.41
N ASN A 129 47.94 20.32 -27.10
CA ASN A 129 48.49 21.43 -26.32
C ASN A 129 48.12 22.84 -26.82
N SER A 130 47.12 23.01 -27.69
CA SER A 130 46.62 24.35 -28.05
C SER A 130 45.54 24.83 -27.08
N SER A 131 45.38 26.14 -26.97
CA SER A 131 44.43 26.75 -26.03
C SER A 131 43.62 27.88 -26.68
N ILE A 132 42.33 27.91 -26.36
CA ILE A 132 41.42 29.00 -26.68
C ILE A 132 41.04 29.67 -25.36
N LEU A 133 41.20 30.99 -25.26
CA LEU A 133 40.78 31.79 -24.11
C LEU A 133 39.81 32.86 -24.60
N THR A 134 38.58 32.89 -24.09
CA THR A 134 37.57 33.86 -24.53
C THR A 134 36.45 34.00 -23.49
N GLY A 135 35.59 35.01 -23.62
CA GLY A 135 34.38 35.11 -22.80
C GLY A 135 33.28 34.17 -23.28
N ALA A 136 33.06 34.09 -24.58
CA ALA A 136 32.09 33.17 -25.19
C ALA A 136 32.69 32.47 -26.41
N PHE A 137 32.69 31.15 -26.40
CA PHE A 137 33.08 30.32 -27.53
C PHE A 137 31.84 29.67 -28.15
N VAL A 138 31.54 30.01 -29.39
CA VAL A 138 30.41 29.44 -30.15
C VAL A 138 30.98 28.70 -31.37
N LEU A 139 30.70 27.41 -31.48
CA LEU A 139 31.17 26.55 -32.57
C LEU A 139 30.00 25.88 -33.28
N GLU A 140 29.92 26.03 -34.59
CA GLU A 140 29.05 25.27 -35.48
C GLU A 140 29.92 24.62 -36.55
N ALA A 141 29.96 23.28 -36.58
CA ALA A 141 30.81 22.52 -37.49
C ALA A 141 30.20 21.18 -37.91
N ALA A 142 30.63 20.61 -39.05
CA ALA A 142 30.24 19.26 -39.42
C ALA A 142 30.93 18.19 -38.55
N ASN A 143 32.25 18.30 -38.38
CA ASN A 143 33.03 17.50 -37.43
C ASN A 143 33.90 18.42 -36.57
N ALA A 144 34.11 18.08 -35.31
CA ALA A 144 35.00 18.79 -34.42
C ALA A 144 35.96 17.81 -33.71
N GLY A 145 37.26 18.07 -33.82
CA GLY A 145 38.30 17.29 -33.15
C GLY A 145 39.07 18.15 -32.16
N PHE A 146 39.08 17.74 -30.90
CA PHE A 146 39.85 18.36 -29.84
C PHE A 146 40.97 17.44 -29.41
N GLY A 147 42.22 17.84 -29.71
CA GLY A 147 43.43 17.07 -29.43
C GLY A 147 43.72 16.94 -27.93
N ASN A 148 44.64 16.04 -27.58
CA ASN A 148 45.00 15.78 -26.19
C ASN A 148 45.60 17.03 -25.53
N PHE A 149 45.21 17.26 -24.27
CA PHE A 149 45.64 18.41 -23.46
C PHE A 149 45.30 19.78 -24.06
N SER A 150 44.40 19.83 -25.05
CA SER A 150 43.86 21.09 -25.52
C SER A 150 42.82 21.63 -24.55
N VAL A 151 42.69 22.95 -24.47
CA VAL A 151 41.83 23.62 -23.48
C VAL A 151 41.02 24.72 -24.15
N VAL A 152 39.71 24.70 -23.95
CA VAL A 152 38.84 25.85 -24.21
C VAL A 152 38.49 26.45 -22.86
N ASN A 153 39.11 27.59 -22.56
CA ASN A 153 39.01 28.26 -21.27
C ASN A 153 38.17 29.52 -21.40
N THR A 154 37.08 29.56 -20.63
CA THR A 154 36.22 30.72 -20.46
C THR A 154 36.04 31.06 -18.98
N THR A 155 36.91 30.54 -18.12
CA THR A 155 36.90 30.74 -16.68
C THR A 155 37.17 32.20 -16.34
N ALA A 156 36.33 32.79 -15.48
CA ALA A 156 36.43 34.19 -15.05
C ALA A 156 36.40 35.23 -16.20
N MET A 157 35.88 34.86 -17.37
CA MET A 157 35.82 35.71 -18.56
C MET A 157 34.39 36.16 -18.92
N ALA A 158 33.44 36.08 -17.98
CA ALA A 158 32.07 36.51 -18.21
C ALA A 158 31.96 37.98 -18.65
N GLY A 159 31.01 38.23 -19.56
CA GLY A 159 30.46 39.56 -19.80
C GLY A 159 29.45 39.97 -18.72
N SER A 160 28.72 41.06 -18.94
CA SER A 160 27.63 41.43 -18.04
C SER A 160 26.50 40.39 -18.06
N PRO A 161 25.96 39.96 -16.90
CA PRO A 161 24.79 39.11 -16.87
C PRO A 161 23.56 39.83 -17.43
N PRO A 162 22.46 39.11 -17.76
CA PRO A 162 21.27 39.72 -18.34
C PRO A 162 20.70 40.86 -17.46
N PRO A 163 20.17 41.97 -18.05
CA PRO A 163 19.87 43.23 -17.35
C PRO A 163 18.71 43.19 -16.33
N GLN A 164 18.25 42.01 -15.91
CA GLN A 164 17.15 41.81 -14.96
C GLN A 164 17.47 40.77 -13.87
N THR A 165 18.72 40.28 -13.79
CA THR A 165 19.10 39.22 -12.86
C THR A 165 19.76 39.76 -11.60
N SER A 166 19.40 39.24 -10.42
CA SER A 166 20.04 39.49 -9.13
C SER A 166 21.23 38.55 -8.87
N GLY A 167 21.87 38.06 -9.94
CA GLY A 167 22.95 37.09 -9.85
C GLY A 167 24.21 37.62 -9.17
N THR A 168 24.42 38.92 -9.12
CA THR A 168 25.49 39.55 -8.34
C THR A 168 24.91 40.07 -7.02
N PRO A 169 25.42 39.63 -5.87
CA PRO A 169 24.91 40.08 -4.57
C PRO A 169 25.13 41.59 -4.39
N GLN A 170 24.13 42.26 -3.82
CA GLN A 170 24.22 43.68 -3.49
C GLN A 170 24.71 43.84 -2.05
N GLY A 171 25.61 44.79 -1.80
CA GLY A 171 26.12 45.10 -0.46
C GLY A 171 27.62 44.89 -0.33
N VAL A 172 28.10 44.80 0.92
CA VAL A 172 29.51 44.59 1.26
C VAL A 172 29.74 43.32 2.07
N ASP A 173 28.83 42.36 1.95
CA ASP A 173 28.85 41.13 2.74
C ASP A 173 29.74 40.05 2.10
N GLY A 174 30.34 40.34 0.93
CA GLY A 174 31.22 39.40 0.24
C GLY A 174 30.52 38.12 -0.26
N GLY A 175 29.21 38.18 -0.53
CA GLY A 175 28.44 37.03 -1.02
C GLY A 175 28.95 36.49 -2.37
N GLY A 176 28.77 35.20 -2.62
CA GLY A 176 29.11 34.57 -3.90
C GLY A 176 28.11 34.93 -5.00
N GLY A 177 28.54 34.92 -6.26
CA GLY A 177 27.65 35.08 -7.41
C GLY A 177 26.73 33.87 -7.58
N GLY A 178 25.52 34.06 -8.11
CA GLY A 178 24.59 32.98 -8.46
C GLY A 178 24.33 32.88 -9.97
N HIS A 179 24.39 31.68 -10.52
CA HIS A 179 23.98 31.31 -11.89
C HIS A 179 23.84 29.79 -11.90
N GLY A 180 22.72 29.21 -12.36
CA GLY A 180 22.44 27.78 -12.17
C GLY A 180 22.03 27.45 -10.74
N GLY A 181 22.99 27.51 -9.81
CA GLY A 181 22.78 27.51 -8.36
C GLY A 181 22.89 28.90 -7.74
N ARG A 182 22.34 29.08 -6.53
CA ARG A 182 22.54 30.28 -5.71
C ARG A 182 23.97 30.37 -5.18
N GLY A 183 24.48 31.59 -5.07
CA GLY A 183 25.77 31.85 -4.41
C GLY A 183 25.63 31.77 -2.89
N ALA A 184 26.69 31.33 -2.20
CA ALA A 184 26.71 31.30 -0.75
C ALA A 184 26.76 32.71 -0.15
N SER A 185 26.33 32.83 1.09
CA SER A 185 26.53 34.02 1.92
C SER A 185 26.87 33.58 3.34
N CYS A 186 27.82 34.26 3.97
CA CYS A 186 28.19 33.98 5.34
C CYS A 186 27.42 34.94 6.26
N LEU A 187 26.48 34.40 7.03
CA LEU A 187 25.69 35.16 7.99
C LEU A 187 26.56 35.70 9.14
N GLU A 188 26.48 37.00 9.38
CA GLU A 188 26.95 37.63 10.64
C GLU A 188 25.83 37.77 11.69
N ASP A 189 24.56 37.75 11.26
CA ASP A 189 23.38 37.97 12.10
C ASP A 189 22.79 36.64 12.60
N THR A 190 22.87 36.39 13.91
CA THR A 190 22.36 35.17 14.53
C THR A 190 20.83 35.10 14.63
N ALA A 191 20.11 36.18 14.27
CA ALA A 191 18.65 36.21 14.29
C ALA A 191 17.99 35.57 13.05
N LYS A 192 18.74 35.35 11.96
CA LYS A 192 18.23 34.79 10.70
C LYS A 192 18.67 33.33 10.51
N LEU A 193 17.83 32.51 9.88
CA LEU A 193 18.19 31.13 9.56
C LEU A 193 19.19 31.09 8.38
N PRO A 194 20.15 30.15 8.38
CA PRO A 194 21.10 29.96 7.27
C PRO A 194 20.45 29.80 5.88
N GLU A 195 19.28 29.17 5.83
CA GLU A 195 18.53 28.94 4.59
C GLU A 195 17.84 30.19 4.00
N ASP A 196 17.67 31.25 4.80
CA ASP A 196 17.03 32.50 4.37
C ASP A 196 18.03 33.51 3.79
N VAL A 197 19.33 33.22 3.84
CA VAL A 197 20.37 34.14 3.39
C VAL A 197 21.25 33.49 2.33
N TRP A 198 21.23 34.06 1.13
CA TRP A 198 22.06 33.66 0.02
C TRP A 198 22.78 34.89 -0.56
N GLY A 199 23.79 34.64 -1.39
CA GLY A 199 24.51 35.67 -2.15
C GLY A 199 23.69 36.08 -3.37
N GLY A 200 24.21 35.75 -4.56
CA GLY A 200 23.50 35.96 -5.82
C GLY A 200 22.42 34.91 -6.07
N ASP A 201 21.31 35.33 -6.70
CA ASP A 201 20.22 34.42 -7.04
C ASP A 201 20.50 33.62 -8.33
N ALA A 202 19.84 32.46 -8.48
CA ALA A 202 19.94 31.65 -9.68
C ALA A 202 19.03 32.20 -10.79
N TYR A 203 19.53 32.22 -12.04
CA TYR A 203 18.76 32.65 -13.21
C TYR A 203 18.97 31.71 -14.40
N SER A 204 18.38 32.06 -15.54
CA SER A 204 18.46 31.30 -16.79
C SER A 204 17.80 29.90 -16.72
N TRP A 205 16.71 29.76 -15.95
CA TRP A 205 15.97 28.49 -15.88
C TRP A 205 15.25 28.15 -17.19
N ALA A 206 14.64 29.14 -17.84
CA ALA A 206 13.89 28.95 -19.08
C ALA A 206 14.73 28.37 -20.24
N THR A 207 16.06 28.53 -20.16
CA THR A 207 17.05 28.06 -21.14
C THR A 207 17.84 26.85 -20.62
N LEU A 208 17.34 26.12 -19.61
CA LEU A 208 18.01 24.93 -19.05
C LEU A 208 18.45 23.91 -20.13
N GLN A 209 17.60 23.69 -21.14
CA GLN A 209 17.90 22.75 -22.23
C GLN A 209 19.00 23.27 -23.18
N ARG A 210 19.16 24.59 -23.28
CA ARG A 210 20.13 25.27 -24.14
C ARG A 210 20.67 26.52 -23.44
N PRO A 211 21.60 26.36 -22.48
CA PRO A 211 22.07 27.46 -21.65
C PRO A 211 22.96 28.41 -22.46
N GLU A 212 22.64 29.71 -22.44
CA GLU A 212 23.29 30.75 -23.27
C GLU A 212 23.62 32.02 -22.45
N SER A 213 23.71 31.92 -21.12
CA SER A 213 23.97 33.07 -20.25
C SER A 213 25.37 33.03 -19.63
N PHE A 214 25.99 34.20 -19.53
CA PHE A 214 27.19 34.36 -18.72
C PHE A 214 26.88 34.11 -17.25
N GLY A 215 27.88 33.65 -16.49
CA GLY A 215 27.83 33.68 -15.03
C GLY A 215 27.95 35.11 -14.50
N SER A 216 27.49 35.32 -13.27
CA SER A 216 27.62 36.58 -12.54
C SER A 216 28.89 36.63 -11.68
N GLY A 217 29.41 37.84 -11.45
CA GLY A 217 30.49 38.06 -10.48
C GLY A 217 30.00 38.00 -9.04
N GLY A 218 30.93 37.68 -8.12
CA GLY A 218 30.72 37.73 -6.67
C GLY A 218 30.73 39.15 -6.12
N GLY A 219 30.26 39.33 -4.88
CA GLY A 219 30.25 40.61 -4.18
C GLY A 219 31.59 40.95 -3.52
N SER A 220 31.88 42.22 -3.33
CA SER A 220 33.07 42.69 -2.58
C SER A 220 32.75 42.86 -1.10
N THR A 221 33.76 42.80 -0.23
CA THR A 221 33.62 43.22 1.19
C THR A 221 33.92 44.70 1.41
N SER A 222 34.23 45.45 0.36
CA SER A 222 34.58 46.87 0.44
C SER A 222 33.82 47.72 -0.59
N LYS A 223 33.51 48.97 -0.24
CA LYS A 223 32.89 49.93 -1.18
C LYS A 223 33.91 50.63 -2.10
N GLU A 224 35.19 50.58 -1.77
CA GLU A 224 36.26 51.33 -2.43
C GLU A 224 36.89 50.55 -3.58
N SER A 225 36.98 49.23 -3.44
CA SER A 225 37.55 48.31 -4.42
C SER A 225 36.68 47.06 -4.59
N ASP A 226 36.55 46.64 -5.84
CA ASP A 226 35.89 45.39 -6.19
C ASP A 226 36.87 44.22 -6.08
N TYR A 227 36.59 43.32 -5.13
CA TYR A 227 37.34 42.09 -4.91
C TYR A 227 36.56 40.85 -5.38
N GLY A 228 35.37 41.03 -5.94
CA GLY A 228 34.52 39.93 -6.41
C GLY A 228 35.18 39.16 -7.54
N GLY A 229 35.10 37.82 -7.47
CA GLY A 229 35.50 36.98 -8.58
C GLY A 229 34.57 37.18 -9.78
N LEU A 230 35.12 37.24 -11.00
CA LEU A 230 34.34 37.34 -12.23
C LEU A 230 33.56 36.05 -12.52
N GLY A 231 32.41 36.15 -13.20
CA GLY A 231 31.63 34.97 -13.58
C GLY A 231 32.27 34.11 -14.66
N GLY A 232 31.78 32.88 -14.82
CA GLY A 232 32.17 31.98 -15.91
C GLY A 232 31.56 32.35 -17.26
N GLY A 233 32.28 32.04 -18.34
CA GLY A 233 31.89 32.34 -19.71
C GLY A 233 30.82 31.43 -20.32
N ILE A 234 30.70 31.47 -21.65
CA ILE A 234 29.76 30.65 -22.42
C ILE A 234 30.54 29.73 -23.36
N VAL A 235 30.16 28.46 -23.42
CA VAL A 235 30.64 27.51 -24.44
C VAL A 235 29.43 26.89 -25.12
N ASN A 236 29.21 27.17 -26.40
CA ASN A 236 28.14 26.60 -27.20
C ASN A 236 28.76 25.86 -28.38
N MET A 237 28.53 24.55 -28.48
CA MET A 237 29.06 23.74 -29.56
C MET A 237 27.94 22.93 -30.22
N VAL A 238 27.75 23.13 -31.52
CA VAL A 238 26.82 22.39 -32.37
C VAL A 238 27.62 21.66 -33.43
N VAL A 239 27.73 20.34 -33.29
CA VAL A 239 28.51 19.49 -34.18
C VAL A 239 27.60 18.47 -34.87
N HIS A 240 27.46 18.55 -36.19
CA HIS A 240 26.44 17.76 -36.87
C HIS A 240 26.73 16.26 -36.97
N LYS A 241 28.00 15.83 -36.94
CA LYS A 241 28.40 14.43 -37.12
C LYS A 241 29.19 13.88 -35.92
N VAL A 242 30.50 14.10 -35.88
CA VAL A 242 31.39 13.49 -34.87
C VAL A 242 32.11 14.57 -34.07
N LEU A 243 32.01 14.46 -32.74
CA LEU A 243 32.73 15.26 -31.76
C LEU A 243 33.76 14.38 -31.03
N GLU A 244 35.04 14.64 -31.26
CA GLU A 244 36.13 14.01 -30.52
C GLU A 244 36.60 14.95 -29.41
N MET A 245 36.28 14.63 -28.15
CA MET A 245 36.48 15.48 -26.97
C MET A 245 37.56 14.91 -26.05
N ASN A 246 38.83 15.14 -26.37
CA ASN A 246 39.96 14.84 -25.48
C ASN A 246 40.50 16.10 -24.74
N ALA A 247 39.75 17.19 -24.81
CA ALA A 247 40.08 18.49 -24.22
C ALA A 247 39.44 18.71 -22.84
N SER A 248 39.88 19.79 -22.19
CA SER A 248 39.20 20.40 -21.06
C SER A 248 38.38 21.61 -21.52
N LEU A 249 37.07 21.59 -21.31
CA LEU A 249 36.16 22.72 -21.51
C LEU A 249 35.86 23.34 -20.15
N LEU A 250 36.28 24.58 -19.95
CA LEU A 250 36.18 25.27 -18.66
C LEU A 250 35.35 26.54 -18.81
N ALA A 251 34.28 26.64 -18.02
CA ALA A 251 33.45 27.83 -17.87
C ALA A 251 33.25 28.12 -16.38
N GLU A 252 34.34 28.09 -15.61
CA GLU A 252 34.28 28.22 -14.15
C GLU A 252 34.21 29.69 -13.69
N GLY A 253 33.69 29.91 -12.50
CA GLY A 253 33.76 31.22 -11.85
C GLY A 253 35.17 31.53 -11.36
N GLY A 254 35.54 32.82 -11.35
CA GLY A 254 36.79 33.29 -10.79
C GLY A 254 36.79 33.32 -9.26
N ASP A 255 37.97 33.11 -8.67
CA ASP A 255 38.12 33.15 -7.21
C ASP A 255 38.16 34.61 -6.69
N GLY A 256 37.39 34.91 -5.63
CA GLY A 256 37.36 36.22 -4.95
C GLY A 256 38.30 36.34 -3.75
N GLY A 257 38.93 35.23 -3.33
CA GLY A 257 39.86 35.19 -2.19
C GLY A 257 39.18 35.54 -0.85
N THR A 258 39.91 36.15 0.09
CA THR A 258 39.40 36.44 1.44
C THR A 258 38.61 37.74 1.55
N LYS A 259 38.57 38.56 0.48
CA LYS A 259 37.96 39.90 0.49
C LYS A 259 36.84 40.09 -0.54
N GLY A 260 36.53 39.06 -1.32
CA GLY A 260 35.39 39.06 -2.22
C GLY A 260 34.83 37.66 -2.37
N GLY A 261 33.55 37.58 -2.73
CA GLY A 261 32.87 36.33 -3.04
C GLY A 261 33.34 35.75 -4.37
N GLY A 262 33.24 34.44 -4.49
CA GLY A 262 33.55 33.73 -5.73
C GLY A 262 32.52 34.05 -6.83
N GLY A 263 32.98 34.11 -8.08
CA GLY A 263 32.10 34.21 -9.24
C GLY A 263 31.30 32.93 -9.46
N SER A 264 30.13 33.02 -10.06
CA SER A 264 29.36 31.82 -10.43
C SER A 264 29.88 31.16 -11.69
N GLY A 265 29.61 29.86 -11.85
CA GLY A 265 29.90 29.11 -13.07
C GLY A 265 29.10 29.62 -14.27
N GLY A 266 29.59 29.35 -15.48
CA GLY A 266 29.02 29.79 -16.74
C GLY A 266 27.98 28.84 -17.35
N SER A 267 27.82 28.92 -18.67
CA SER A 267 26.91 28.07 -19.45
C SER A 267 27.69 27.22 -20.45
N ILE A 268 27.45 25.91 -20.48
CA ILE A 268 28.00 25.00 -21.49
C ILE A 268 26.86 24.26 -22.19
N TYR A 269 26.77 24.37 -23.51
CA TYR A 269 25.85 23.61 -24.35
C TYR A 269 26.62 22.81 -25.40
N ILE A 270 26.36 21.51 -25.47
CA ILE A 270 27.01 20.61 -26.44
C ILE A 270 25.93 19.83 -27.17
N LYS A 271 25.87 19.98 -28.49
CA LYS A 271 25.00 19.22 -29.38
C LYS A 271 25.82 18.40 -30.36
N GLY A 272 25.51 17.11 -30.49
CA GLY A 272 26.25 16.17 -31.33
C GLY A 272 25.46 14.93 -31.73
N TYR A 273 25.79 14.31 -32.86
CA TYR A 273 25.28 12.97 -33.17
C TYR A 273 26.08 11.88 -32.44
N ARG A 274 27.42 11.96 -32.49
CA ARG A 274 28.31 11.02 -31.82
C ARG A 274 29.45 11.73 -31.10
N MET A 275 29.65 11.42 -29.83
CA MET A 275 30.75 11.93 -29.00
C MET A 275 31.66 10.80 -28.51
N THR A 276 32.97 10.98 -28.66
CA THR A 276 34.03 10.08 -28.19
C THR A 276 35.11 10.87 -27.46
N GLY A 277 35.84 10.23 -26.55
CA GLY A 277 36.91 10.86 -25.77
C GLY A 277 36.56 11.08 -24.29
N SER A 278 37.61 11.13 -23.47
CA SER A 278 37.52 11.18 -22.00
C SER A 278 37.88 12.54 -21.43
N GLY A 279 37.55 13.62 -22.16
CA GLY A 279 37.80 14.99 -21.75
C GLY A 279 37.05 15.40 -20.47
N MET A 280 37.33 16.62 -20.01
CA MET A 280 36.72 17.20 -18.81
C MET A 280 35.86 18.41 -19.18
N ILE A 281 34.67 18.50 -18.61
CA ILE A 281 33.74 19.61 -18.83
C ILE A 281 33.40 20.18 -17.45
N SER A 282 33.68 21.46 -17.22
CA SER A 282 33.49 22.07 -15.91
C SER A 282 32.83 23.45 -16.01
N ALA A 283 31.77 23.65 -15.22
CA ALA A 283 31.11 24.94 -15.04
C ALA A 283 30.92 25.21 -13.53
N CYS A 284 31.96 24.96 -12.73
CA CYS A 284 31.91 25.12 -11.27
C CYS A 284 31.95 26.59 -10.83
N GLY A 285 31.42 26.86 -9.64
CA GLY A 285 31.56 28.16 -8.99
C GLY A 285 32.97 28.40 -8.45
N GLY A 286 33.40 29.67 -8.43
CA GLY A 286 34.68 30.10 -7.87
C GLY A 286 34.68 30.14 -6.35
N ASN A 287 35.85 30.03 -5.74
CA ASN A 287 36.04 30.10 -4.29
C ASN A 287 36.19 31.56 -3.85
N GLY A 288 35.70 31.89 -2.66
CA GLY A 288 35.84 33.25 -2.16
C GLY A 288 35.48 33.36 -0.69
N PHE A 289 35.27 34.59 -0.21
CA PHE A 289 34.78 34.85 1.14
C PHE A 289 33.52 34.01 1.38
N ALA A 290 32.57 34.11 0.45
CA ALA A 290 31.56 33.10 0.19
C ALA A 290 31.72 32.52 -1.24
N GLY A 291 31.45 31.24 -1.41
CA GLY A 291 31.59 30.51 -2.67
C GLY A 291 30.50 30.86 -3.68
N GLY A 292 30.87 30.91 -4.97
CA GLY A 292 29.92 31.13 -6.07
C GLY A 292 29.08 29.89 -6.38
N GLY A 293 27.88 30.08 -6.92
CA GLY A 293 27.00 28.99 -7.37
C GLY A 293 27.55 28.29 -8.62
N GLY A 294 27.27 27.00 -8.76
CA GLY A 294 27.64 26.20 -9.94
C GLY A 294 26.74 26.51 -11.14
N GLY A 295 27.31 26.52 -12.35
CA GLY A 295 26.66 26.94 -13.59
C GLY A 295 25.68 25.94 -14.22
N ARG A 296 25.43 26.08 -15.52
CA ARG A 296 24.51 25.20 -16.28
C ARG A 296 25.26 24.47 -17.38
N VAL A 297 25.08 23.15 -17.46
CA VAL A 297 25.61 22.31 -18.53
C VAL A 297 24.46 21.54 -19.15
N SER A 298 24.32 21.61 -20.47
CA SER A 298 23.36 20.80 -21.21
C SER A 298 24.07 20.03 -22.32
N VAL A 299 23.81 18.73 -22.39
CA VAL A 299 24.39 17.82 -23.38
C VAL A 299 23.26 17.17 -24.18
N ASP A 300 23.26 17.41 -25.49
CA ASP A 300 22.34 16.85 -26.48
C ASP A 300 23.15 15.99 -27.45
N VAL A 301 23.56 14.80 -26.99
CA VAL A 301 24.39 13.87 -27.77
C VAL A 301 23.73 12.51 -27.87
N PHE A 302 23.30 12.14 -29.09
CA PHE A 302 22.55 10.90 -29.34
C PHE A 302 23.34 9.64 -28.98
N SER A 303 24.63 9.57 -29.35
CA SER A 303 25.50 8.42 -29.09
C SER A 303 26.77 8.84 -28.36
N ARG A 304 26.92 8.36 -27.11
CA ARG A 304 28.09 8.59 -26.25
C ARG A 304 28.77 7.24 -25.98
N HIS A 305 30.01 7.07 -26.45
CA HIS A 305 30.77 5.82 -26.23
C HIS A 305 31.70 5.89 -25.01
N ASP A 306 32.25 7.08 -24.74
CA ASP A 306 33.07 7.37 -23.56
C ASP A 306 32.37 8.44 -22.72
N GLU A 307 32.31 8.29 -21.40
CA GLU A 307 31.69 9.28 -20.51
C GLU A 307 32.72 10.34 -20.09
N PRO A 308 32.64 11.59 -20.62
CA PRO A 308 33.48 12.69 -20.14
C PRO A 308 33.08 13.03 -18.71
N LYS A 309 34.04 13.49 -17.91
CA LYS A 309 33.76 13.93 -16.54
C LYS A 309 33.15 15.32 -16.57
N ILE A 310 31.93 15.46 -16.06
CA ILE A 310 31.18 16.72 -16.02
C ILE A 310 31.05 17.20 -14.57
N TYR A 311 31.47 18.45 -14.31
CA TYR A 311 31.40 19.07 -12.99
C TYR A 311 30.57 20.37 -13.02
N VAL A 312 29.63 20.48 -12.09
CA VAL A 312 28.71 21.62 -11.96
C VAL A 312 28.50 22.03 -10.50
N HIS A 313 29.43 21.73 -9.60
CA HIS A 313 29.25 22.04 -8.17
C HIS A 313 29.52 23.53 -7.86
N GLY A 314 29.07 24.00 -6.69
CA GLY A 314 29.40 25.33 -6.19
C GLY A 314 30.86 25.47 -5.75
N GLY A 315 31.30 26.70 -5.54
CA GLY A 315 32.62 27.03 -5.00
C GLY A 315 32.67 26.95 -3.48
N SER A 316 33.87 26.79 -2.93
CA SER A 316 34.08 26.75 -1.47
C SER A 316 34.06 28.14 -0.85
N SER A 317 33.48 28.23 0.35
CA SER A 317 33.46 29.46 1.16
C SER A 317 34.60 29.46 2.18
N LEU A 318 35.41 30.52 2.18
CA LEU A 318 36.54 30.68 3.10
C LEU A 318 36.10 31.16 4.50
N ALA A 319 35.07 32.01 4.58
CA ALA A 319 34.59 32.55 5.85
C ALA A 319 33.60 31.62 6.56
N CYS A 320 32.82 30.85 5.81
CA CYS A 320 31.87 29.85 6.32
C CYS A 320 32.07 28.49 5.65
N PRO A 321 33.01 27.65 6.14
CA PRO A 321 33.41 26.39 5.49
C PRO A 321 32.27 25.39 5.29
N GLU A 322 31.21 25.47 6.12
CA GLU A 322 30.06 24.57 6.03
C GLU A 322 29.05 25.00 4.96
N ASN A 323 29.09 26.25 4.47
CA ASN A 323 28.16 26.79 3.48
C ASN A 323 28.87 27.11 2.16
N ALA A 324 29.18 26.10 1.35
CA ALA A 324 29.65 26.29 -0.03
C ALA A 324 28.51 26.82 -0.93
N GLY A 325 28.84 27.30 -2.13
CA GLY A 325 27.82 27.66 -3.12
C GLY A 325 26.92 26.48 -3.49
N ALA A 326 25.70 26.75 -3.92
CA ALA A 326 24.79 25.71 -4.38
C ALA A 326 25.31 25.08 -5.68
N ALA A 327 24.94 23.81 -5.89
CA ALA A 327 25.22 23.13 -7.13
C ALA A 327 24.50 23.80 -8.31
N GLY A 328 25.10 23.66 -9.47
CA GLY A 328 24.50 23.95 -10.76
C GLY A 328 23.63 22.82 -11.27
N THR A 329 23.30 22.91 -12.55
CA THR A 329 22.42 21.93 -13.22
C THR A 329 23.13 21.28 -14.39
N LEU A 330 23.06 19.96 -14.46
CA LEU A 330 23.44 19.16 -15.63
C LEU A 330 22.17 18.55 -16.24
N TYR A 331 21.86 18.93 -17.47
CA TYR A 331 20.75 18.37 -18.23
C TYR A 331 21.25 17.51 -19.38
N ASP A 332 20.81 16.26 -19.45
CA ASP A 332 21.06 15.38 -20.60
C ASP A 332 19.77 15.23 -21.41
N ALA A 333 19.79 15.74 -22.65
CA ALA A 333 18.58 15.89 -23.47
C ALA A 333 18.06 14.55 -24.02
N VAL A 334 18.93 13.54 -24.18
CA VAL A 334 18.56 12.24 -24.76
C VAL A 334 17.74 11.39 -23.77
N PRO A 335 18.24 11.09 -22.55
CA PRO A 335 17.42 10.46 -21.53
C PRO A 335 16.42 11.43 -20.89
N ARG A 336 16.52 12.75 -21.16
CA ARG A 336 15.74 13.82 -20.50
C ARG A 336 15.92 13.76 -18.98
N SER A 337 17.18 13.73 -18.53
CA SER A 337 17.53 13.63 -17.11
C SER A 337 18.17 14.91 -16.59
N LEU A 338 17.70 15.38 -15.44
CA LEU A 338 18.29 16.49 -14.70
C LEU A 338 19.12 15.95 -13.53
N ILE A 339 20.36 16.41 -13.41
CA ILE A 339 21.30 16.03 -12.35
C ILE A 339 21.76 17.28 -11.60
N VAL A 340 21.59 17.27 -10.29
CA VAL A 340 22.11 18.28 -9.35
C VAL A 340 23.07 17.58 -8.40
N ASP A 341 24.35 17.94 -8.48
CA ASP A 341 25.45 17.26 -7.79
C ASP A 341 26.41 18.29 -7.22
N ASN A 342 26.52 18.35 -5.89
CA ASN A 342 27.42 19.28 -5.21
C ASN A 342 28.76 18.67 -4.78
N PHE A 343 29.09 17.49 -5.29
CA PHE A 343 30.39 16.84 -5.09
C PHE A 343 30.80 16.71 -3.60
N ASN A 344 29.82 16.45 -2.72
CA ASN A 344 29.98 16.27 -1.28
C ASN A 344 30.39 17.55 -0.53
N MET A 345 30.26 18.72 -1.17
CA MET A 345 30.38 20.02 -0.53
C MET A 345 29.08 20.32 0.23
N THR A 346 29.22 20.64 1.52
CA THR A 346 28.09 21.09 2.34
C THR A 346 27.66 22.48 1.89
N THR A 347 26.37 22.71 1.81
CA THR A 347 25.81 24.00 1.45
C THR A 347 24.52 24.21 2.21
N ASP A 348 24.23 25.45 2.59
CA ASP A 348 22.92 25.88 3.06
C ASP A 348 22.09 26.53 1.95
N THR A 349 22.74 26.89 0.85
CA THR A 349 22.10 27.49 -0.31
C THR A 349 21.51 26.44 -1.25
N GLU A 350 20.45 26.83 -1.95
CA GLU A 350 19.63 25.89 -2.71
C GLU A 350 19.69 26.17 -4.22
N THR A 351 19.58 25.09 -5.00
CA THR A 351 19.39 25.12 -6.45
C THR A 351 17.90 25.24 -6.74
N LEU A 352 17.48 26.30 -7.44
CA LEU A 352 16.06 26.54 -7.72
C LEU A 352 15.56 25.67 -8.88
N LEU A 353 14.52 24.88 -8.63
CA LEU A 353 13.75 24.13 -9.62
C LEU A 353 12.41 24.83 -9.83
N LEU A 354 12.35 25.72 -10.83
CA LEU A 354 11.21 26.63 -11.00
C LEU A 354 10.06 25.98 -11.78
N ASP A 355 10.31 25.57 -13.01
CA ASP A 355 9.28 25.10 -13.94
C ASP A 355 9.62 23.72 -14.50
N PHE A 356 8.64 22.82 -14.51
CA PHE A 356 8.75 21.46 -15.04
C PHE A 356 7.99 21.37 -16.37
N PRO A 357 8.59 20.81 -17.44
CA PRO A 357 7.95 20.80 -18.75
C PRO A 357 6.72 19.88 -18.77
N TYR A 358 5.62 20.35 -19.35
CA TYR A 358 4.40 19.55 -19.52
C TYR A 358 4.56 18.44 -20.56
N GLN A 359 5.18 18.74 -21.72
CA GLN A 359 5.50 17.77 -22.76
C GLN A 359 6.73 18.23 -23.57
N PRO A 360 7.71 17.35 -23.83
CA PRO A 360 7.88 16.02 -23.23
C PRO A 360 8.30 16.12 -21.76
N LEU A 361 7.76 15.22 -20.92
CA LEU A 361 8.14 15.11 -19.52
C LEU A 361 9.62 14.72 -19.38
N TRP A 362 10.26 15.15 -18.30
CA TRP A 362 11.55 14.61 -17.90
C TRP A 362 11.41 13.16 -17.47
N THR A 363 12.42 12.36 -17.78
CA THR A 363 12.43 10.94 -17.38
C THR A 363 12.96 10.79 -15.97
N ASN A 364 14.08 11.44 -15.65
CA ASN A 364 14.75 11.25 -14.37
C ASN A 364 15.22 12.58 -13.75
N VAL A 365 15.12 12.68 -12.42
CA VAL A 365 15.67 13.80 -11.64
C VAL A 365 16.53 13.24 -10.51
N TYR A 366 17.80 13.65 -10.47
CA TYR A 366 18.79 13.20 -9.49
C TYR A 366 19.29 14.37 -8.66
N VAL A 367 19.16 14.26 -7.33
CA VAL A 367 19.76 15.19 -6.37
C VAL A 367 20.71 14.39 -5.49
N ARG A 368 22.02 14.63 -5.59
CA ARG A 368 23.02 13.78 -4.93
C ARG A 368 24.22 14.53 -4.37
N ASN A 369 25.01 13.83 -3.54
CA ASN A 369 26.28 14.32 -2.99
C ASN A 369 26.16 15.67 -2.27
N LYS A 370 25.26 15.76 -1.28
CA LYS A 370 24.95 16.99 -0.51
C LYS A 370 24.44 18.18 -1.33
N ALA A 371 23.93 17.95 -2.53
CA ALA A 371 23.16 18.96 -3.24
C ALA A 371 21.85 19.28 -2.50
N ARG A 372 21.53 20.57 -2.40
CA ARG A 372 20.22 21.06 -1.96
C ARG A 372 19.47 21.64 -3.15
N ALA A 373 18.28 21.15 -3.40
CA ALA A 373 17.39 21.62 -4.46
C ALA A 373 16.02 21.97 -3.87
N THR A 374 15.38 23.00 -4.42
CA THR A 374 14.12 23.51 -3.90
C THR A 374 13.14 23.82 -5.02
N VAL A 375 11.86 23.52 -4.79
CA VAL A 375 10.73 23.88 -5.65
C VAL A 375 9.98 25.01 -4.95
N PRO A 376 10.32 26.28 -5.22
CA PRO A 376 9.86 27.41 -4.42
C PRO A 376 8.49 27.96 -4.86
N LEU A 377 8.02 27.62 -6.06
CA LEU A 377 6.78 28.19 -6.60
C LEU A 377 5.56 27.58 -5.89
N LEU A 378 4.64 28.44 -5.47
CA LEU A 378 3.36 28.04 -4.87
C LEU A 378 2.55 27.21 -5.89
N TRP A 379 1.84 26.18 -5.43
CA TRP A 379 1.04 25.27 -6.27
C TRP A 379 1.82 24.60 -7.41
N SER A 380 3.09 24.28 -7.17
CA SER A 380 3.91 23.58 -8.17
C SER A 380 3.45 22.14 -8.38
N ARG A 381 3.34 21.75 -9.65
CA ARG A 381 3.22 20.36 -10.08
C ARG A 381 4.55 19.87 -10.61
N VAL A 382 5.14 18.91 -9.92
CA VAL A 382 6.35 18.17 -10.33
C VAL A 382 5.93 16.87 -10.97
N GLN A 383 6.00 16.78 -12.29
CA GLN A 383 5.66 15.57 -13.04
C GLN A 383 6.89 15.02 -13.76
N VAL A 384 7.26 13.78 -13.42
CA VAL A 384 8.41 13.06 -13.96
C VAL A 384 7.93 11.71 -14.49
N GLN A 385 8.35 11.34 -15.70
CA GLN A 385 7.93 10.10 -16.36
C GLN A 385 8.53 8.85 -15.71
N GLY A 386 9.75 8.93 -15.18
CA GLY A 386 10.47 7.81 -14.58
C GLY A 386 10.75 8.07 -13.10
N GLN A 387 12.03 8.27 -12.75
CA GLN A 387 12.50 8.22 -11.36
C GLN A 387 12.93 9.59 -10.80
N ILE A 388 12.53 9.87 -9.56
CA ILE A 388 13.12 10.91 -8.73
C ILE A 388 14.00 10.24 -7.68
N SER A 389 15.29 10.60 -7.64
CA SER A 389 16.29 9.99 -6.78
C SER A 389 17.02 11.03 -5.94
N ILE A 390 16.95 10.89 -4.62
CA ILE A 390 17.65 11.73 -3.65
C ILE A 390 18.65 10.87 -2.89
N LEU A 391 19.95 11.13 -3.09
CA LEU A 391 21.02 10.23 -2.67
C LEU A 391 22.13 10.97 -1.91
N GLN A 392 22.83 10.28 -1.01
CA GLN A 392 24.13 10.71 -0.46
C GLN A 392 24.10 12.13 0.14
N GLY A 393 23.19 12.38 1.09
CA GLY A 393 23.02 13.67 1.76
C GLY A 393 22.26 14.71 0.95
N GLY A 394 21.64 14.31 -0.17
CA GLY A 394 20.81 15.21 -0.97
C GLY A 394 19.59 15.72 -0.19
N VAL A 395 19.21 16.97 -0.44
CA VAL A 395 18.01 17.58 0.14
C VAL A 395 17.11 18.10 -0.97
N LEU A 396 15.84 17.69 -0.96
CA LEU A 396 14.80 18.23 -1.82
C LEU A 396 13.73 18.92 -0.97
N SER A 397 13.56 20.22 -1.16
CA SER A 397 12.61 21.05 -0.43
C SER A 397 11.43 21.47 -1.33
N PHE A 398 10.22 21.47 -0.81
CA PHE A 398 9.03 22.03 -1.44
C PHE A 398 8.53 23.22 -0.63
N GLY A 399 8.31 24.35 -1.30
CA GLY A 399 7.93 25.60 -0.63
C GLY A 399 9.08 26.23 0.14
N LEU A 400 8.73 27.25 0.92
CA LEU A 400 9.68 28.05 1.71
C LEU A 400 9.37 27.88 3.20
N PRO A 401 10.39 27.85 4.09
CA PRO A 401 10.22 27.56 5.52
C PRO A 401 9.14 28.38 6.24
N HIS A 402 9.02 29.67 5.90
CA HIS A 402 8.09 30.60 6.56
C HIS A 402 6.71 30.69 5.89
N TYR A 403 6.48 29.94 4.81
CA TYR A 403 5.29 30.04 3.97
C TYR A 403 4.67 28.66 3.68
N ALA A 404 4.19 27.99 4.73
CA ALA A 404 3.53 26.69 4.65
C ALA A 404 2.04 26.79 4.20
N THR A 405 1.76 27.56 3.14
CA THR A 405 0.38 27.83 2.69
C THR A 405 -0.01 27.14 1.38
N SER A 406 0.93 26.39 0.76
CA SER A 406 0.74 25.80 -0.57
C SER A 406 0.48 24.30 -0.55
N GLU A 407 -0.21 23.83 -1.58
CA GLU A 407 -0.34 22.42 -1.91
C GLU A 407 0.59 22.11 -3.09
N PHE A 408 1.44 21.09 -2.94
CA PHE A 408 2.37 20.65 -3.98
C PHE A 408 1.92 19.32 -4.55
N GLU A 409 2.02 19.14 -5.86
CA GLU A 409 1.75 17.87 -6.52
C GLU A 409 3.03 17.22 -7.01
N LEU A 410 3.28 15.96 -6.65
CA LEU A 410 4.43 15.18 -7.11
C LEU A 410 3.95 13.90 -7.77
N LEU A 411 4.23 13.75 -9.06
CA LEU A 411 3.92 12.57 -9.86
C LEU A 411 5.20 11.97 -10.43
N ALA A 412 5.50 10.72 -10.10
CA ALA A 412 6.64 9.97 -10.64
C ALA A 412 6.32 8.47 -10.73
N GLU A 413 7.07 7.69 -11.51
CA GLU A 413 6.96 6.23 -11.40
C GLU A 413 7.64 5.73 -10.12
N GLU A 414 8.82 6.26 -9.81
CA GLU A 414 9.61 5.81 -8.67
C GLU A 414 10.18 7.00 -7.88
N LEU A 415 10.07 6.95 -6.55
CA LEU A 415 10.77 7.85 -5.64
C LEU A 415 11.74 7.04 -4.78
N LEU A 416 13.04 7.29 -4.97
CA LEU A 416 14.13 6.62 -4.26
C LEU A 416 14.86 7.62 -3.36
N MET A 417 14.98 7.30 -2.07
CA MET A 417 15.70 8.10 -1.09
C MET A 417 16.75 7.25 -0.37
N SER A 418 18.01 7.69 -0.36
CA SER A 418 19.10 7.06 0.40
C SER A 418 19.94 8.09 1.11
N ASP A 419 20.10 7.97 2.43
CA ASP A 419 20.85 8.90 3.29
C ASP A 419 20.50 10.37 3.02
N SER A 420 19.21 10.66 2.82
CA SER A 420 18.74 11.93 2.26
C SER A 420 17.53 12.49 3.00
N VAL A 421 17.24 13.77 2.77
CA VAL A 421 16.13 14.47 3.43
C VAL A 421 15.21 15.10 2.39
N MET A 422 13.90 14.86 2.51
CA MET A 422 12.87 15.61 1.81
C MET A 422 12.15 16.50 2.81
N LYS A 423 12.03 17.79 2.50
CA LYS A 423 11.28 18.76 3.31
C LYS A 423 10.10 19.30 2.52
N VAL A 424 8.95 19.43 3.14
CA VAL A 424 7.76 20.01 2.54
C VAL A 424 7.22 21.07 3.50
N TYR A 425 7.05 22.29 3.01
CA TYR A 425 6.44 23.40 3.74
C TYR A 425 5.07 23.70 3.13
N GLY A 426 4.03 23.07 3.67
CA GLY A 426 2.66 23.06 3.17
C GLY A 426 2.09 21.64 3.10
N ALA A 427 1.16 21.40 2.19
CA ALA A 427 0.61 20.07 1.94
C ALA A 427 1.28 19.43 0.71
N LEU A 428 1.52 18.12 0.76
CA LEU A 428 2.02 17.36 -0.39
C LEU A 428 0.97 16.35 -0.85
N ARG A 429 0.63 16.40 -2.14
CA ARG A 429 -0.09 15.36 -2.85
C ARG A 429 0.89 14.60 -3.76
N MET A 430 1.31 13.44 -3.28
CA MET A 430 2.26 12.58 -3.97
C MET A 430 1.56 11.37 -4.57
N THR A 431 1.84 11.05 -5.82
CA THR A 431 1.39 9.83 -6.49
C THR A 431 2.57 9.16 -7.16
N VAL A 432 2.98 7.99 -6.66
CA VAL A 432 4.09 7.20 -7.18
C VAL A 432 3.70 5.74 -7.38
N LYS A 433 4.44 4.97 -8.18
CA LYS A 433 4.25 3.50 -8.20
C LYS A 433 5.04 2.84 -7.08
N MET A 434 6.30 3.25 -6.91
CA MET A 434 7.23 2.71 -5.91
C MET A 434 7.79 3.83 -5.04
N PHE A 435 7.74 3.67 -3.72
CA PHE A 435 8.36 4.57 -2.76
C PHE A 435 9.35 3.81 -1.86
N LEU A 436 10.64 4.10 -2.02
CA LEU A 436 11.72 3.39 -1.34
C LEU A 436 12.59 4.36 -0.53
N MET A 437 12.70 4.13 0.77
CA MET A 437 13.51 4.93 1.68
C MET A 437 14.55 4.08 2.42
N TRP A 438 15.81 4.52 2.38
CA TRP A 438 16.92 3.96 3.14
C TRP A 438 17.61 5.05 3.97
N ASN A 439 17.64 4.91 5.30
CA ASN A 439 18.24 5.87 6.24
C ASN A 439 17.90 7.34 5.89
N SER A 440 16.64 7.58 5.52
CA SER A 440 16.19 8.86 4.95
C SER A 440 15.03 9.44 5.73
N LYS A 441 14.85 10.76 5.65
CA LYS A 441 13.81 11.47 6.39
C LYS A 441 12.91 12.27 5.44
N MET A 442 11.61 12.16 5.63
CA MET A 442 10.60 12.99 4.97
C MET A 442 9.89 13.80 6.04
N LEU A 443 10.05 15.12 5.98
CA LEU A 443 9.53 16.07 6.96
C LEU A 443 8.47 16.94 6.28
N ILE A 444 7.23 16.85 6.73
CA ILE A 444 6.10 17.63 6.23
C ILE A 444 5.66 18.60 7.32
N ASP A 445 5.87 19.87 7.07
CA ASP A 445 5.43 20.99 7.89
C ASP A 445 4.19 21.63 7.26
N GLY A 446 3.01 21.27 7.75
CA GLY A 446 1.74 21.86 7.36
C GLY A 446 1.43 23.21 8.00
N GLY A 447 2.38 23.87 8.68
CA GLY A 447 2.16 25.20 9.27
C GLY A 447 1.19 25.23 10.46
N GLU A 448 1.05 26.41 11.06
CA GLU A 448 0.17 26.64 12.24
C GLU A 448 -1.31 26.90 11.86
N ASP A 449 -1.59 27.22 10.59
CA ASP A 449 -2.94 27.55 10.15
C ASP A 449 -3.79 26.29 9.96
N ILE A 450 -4.94 26.25 10.66
CA ILE A 450 -5.92 25.14 10.64
C ILE A 450 -6.52 24.88 9.23
N SER A 451 -6.28 25.79 8.28
CA SER A 451 -6.69 25.66 6.87
C SER A 451 -5.72 24.84 6.01
N VAL A 452 -4.57 24.39 6.53
CA VAL A 452 -3.60 23.66 5.71
C VAL A 452 -4.07 22.23 5.47
N ALA A 453 -4.08 21.89 4.18
CA ALA A 453 -4.65 20.68 3.64
C ALA A 453 -3.94 19.41 4.13
N THR A 454 -4.72 18.34 4.21
CA THR A 454 -4.23 16.99 4.48
C THR A 454 -3.18 16.61 3.44
N SER A 455 -1.99 16.19 3.87
CA SER A 455 -1.00 15.63 2.95
C SER A 455 -1.39 14.20 2.56
N LEU A 456 -1.29 13.89 1.27
CA LEU A 456 -1.72 12.62 0.67
C LEU A 456 -0.52 11.97 -0.02
N LEU A 457 -0.12 10.80 0.45
CA LEU A 457 0.94 9.98 -0.15
C LEU A 457 0.34 8.73 -0.75
N GLU A 458 0.24 8.66 -2.07
CA GLU A 458 -0.29 7.51 -2.80
C GLU A 458 0.84 6.73 -3.48
N ALA A 459 0.92 5.43 -3.21
CA ALA A 459 1.86 4.51 -3.84
C ALA A 459 1.15 3.29 -4.42
N SER A 460 1.12 3.11 -5.75
CA SER A 460 0.31 2.03 -6.34
C SER A 460 0.81 0.62 -5.97
N ASN A 461 2.13 0.40 -5.88
CA ASN A 461 2.68 -0.96 -5.78
C ASN A 461 3.38 -1.24 -4.44
N LEU A 462 4.28 -0.37 -3.98
CA LEU A 462 5.14 -0.70 -2.84
C LEU A 462 5.62 0.55 -2.11
N ILE A 463 5.55 0.50 -0.78
CA ILE A 463 6.22 1.43 0.13
C ILE A 463 7.15 0.64 1.04
N VAL A 464 8.45 0.93 1.02
CA VAL A 464 9.44 0.31 1.92
C VAL A 464 10.25 1.36 2.64
N LEU A 465 10.23 1.29 3.98
CA LEU A 465 11.12 2.06 4.84
C LEU A 465 12.14 1.12 5.46
N ARG A 466 13.42 1.50 5.38
CA ARG A 466 14.54 0.74 5.95
C ARG A 466 15.63 1.65 6.52
N GLY A 467 16.35 1.12 7.50
CA GLY A 467 17.59 1.72 7.99
C GLY A 467 17.38 2.97 8.83
N SER A 468 16.31 3.02 9.63
CA SER A 468 15.89 4.19 10.42
C SER A 468 15.26 5.31 9.58
N SER A 469 14.42 4.94 8.61
CA SER A 469 13.73 5.90 7.75
C SER A 469 12.50 6.47 8.44
N VAL A 470 12.30 7.79 8.35
CA VAL A 470 11.23 8.48 9.09
C VAL A 470 10.36 9.30 8.14
N ILE A 471 9.05 9.10 8.21
CA ILE A 471 8.04 10.01 7.65
C ILE A 471 7.37 10.72 8.82
N HIS A 472 7.58 12.02 8.91
CA HIS A 472 7.09 12.86 9.99
C HIS A 472 6.23 13.98 9.41
N SER A 473 5.00 14.12 9.91
CA SER A 473 4.13 15.24 9.60
C SER A 473 3.58 15.87 10.87
N ASN A 474 3.65 17.19 11.01
CA ASN A 474 2.97 17.90 12.09
C ASN A 474 1.46 18.10 11.84
N ALA A 475 0.99 17.78 10.64
CA ALA A 475 -0.41 17.90 10.21
C ALA A 475 -1.04 16.51 9.97
N ASN A 476 -2.19 16.49 9.30
CA ASN A 476 -2.89 15.26 8.93
C ASN A 476 -2.20 14.60 7.72
N LEU A 477 -1.94 13.29 7.82
CA LEU A 477 -1.27 12.49 6.79
C LEU A 477 -2.13 11.29 6.39
N GLY A 478 -2.50 11.24 5.11
CA GLY A 478 -3.08 10.06 4.46
C GLY A 478 -2.02 9.33 3.65
N VAL A 479 -1.84 8.04 3.90
CA VAL A 479 -0.99 7.17 3.09
C VAL A 479 -1.87 6.10 2.45
N HIS A 480 -1.89 6.10 1.13
CA HIS A 480 -2.70 5.21 0.30
C HIS A 480 -1.79 4.34 -0.54
N GLY A 481 -2.17 3.09 -0.78
CA GLY A 481 -1.47 2.31 -1.78
C GLY A 481 -2.08 0.97 -2.02
N GLN A 482 -2.00 0.41 -3.23
CA GLN A 482 -2.71 -0.82 -3.58
C GLN A 482 -1.91 -2.10 -3.29
N GLY A 483 -0.61 -1.97 -2.97
CA GLY A 483 0.26 -3.12 -2.73
C GLY A 483 0.71 -3.26 -1.27
N LEU A 484 2.02 -3.37 -1.05
CA LEU A 484 2.59 -3.67 0.28
C LEU A 484 3.17 -2.40 0.93
N LEU A 485 2.83 -2.17 2.19
CA LEU A 485 3.52 -1.24 3.08
C LEU A 485 4.41 -2.04 4.03
N ASN A 486 5.73 -1.87 3.95
CA ASN A 486 6.69 -2.62 4.76
C ASN A 486 7.64 -1.70 5.52
N LEU A 487 7.53 -1.71 6.85
CA LEU A 487 8.51 -1.13 7.76
C LEU A 487 9.45 -2.25 8.21
N SER A 488 10.73 -2.16 7.86
CA SER A 488 11.61 -3.32 7.91
C SER A 488 12.36 -3.51 9.24
N GLY A 489 12.55 -2.46 10.05
CA GLY A 489 13.32 -2.58 11.28
C GLY A 489 13.26 -1.40 12.26
N PRO A 490 14.12 -1.44 13.31
CA PRO A 490 14.12 -0.44 14.36
C PRO A 490 14.53 0.93 13.83
N GLY A 491 13.80 1.95 14.26
CA GLY A 491 14.00 3.33 13.79
C GLY A 491 13.16 3.71 12.57
N ASP A 492 12.44 2.77 11.94
CA ASP A 492 11.53 3.05 10.83
C ASP A 492 10.16 3.56 11.35
N TRP A 493 9.86 4.84 11.14
CA TRP A 493 8.73 5.53 11.79
C TRP A 493 7.82 6.18 10.74
N ILE A 494 6.51 6.05 10.93
CA ILE A 494 5.52 6.92 10.29
C ILE A 494 4.70 7.56 11.40
N GLU A 495 4.85 8.87 11.54
CA GLU A 495 4.15 9.65 12.56
C GLU A 495 3.48 10.89 11.96
N ALA A 496 2.25 11.12 12.39
CA ALA A 496 1.46 12.27 12.00
C ALA A 496 0.52 12.69 13.13
N GLN A 497 -0.07 13.88 13.05
CA GLN A 497 -1.08 14.32 14.02
C GLN A 497 -2.32 13.44 13.93
N ARG A 498 -2.72 13.14 12.70
CA ARG A 498 -3.67 12.09 12.38
C ARG A 498 -3.13 11.29 11.21
N LEU A 499 -3.08 9.97 11.39
CA LEU A 499 -2.54 9.04 10.41
C LEU A 499 -3.65 8.16 9.86
N VAL A 500 -3.85 8.18 8.55
CA VAL A 500 -4.78 7.27 7.88
C VAL A 500 -4.01 6.43 6.88
N LEU A 501 -4.05 5.11 7.04
CA LEU A 501 -3.48 4.16 6.09
C LEU A 501 -4.63 3.46 5.37
N SER A 502 -4.65 3.47 4.03
CA SER A 502 -5.70 2.74 3.33
C SER A 502 -5.35 2.17 1.97
N LEU A 503 -6.21 1.26 1.49
CA LEU A 503 -6.14 0.58 0.20
C LEU A 503 -5.03 -0.48 0.05
N PHE A 504 -4.25 -0.75 1.09
CA PHE A 504 -3.12 -1.68 1.03
C PHE A 504 -3.57 -3.13 0.92
N TYR A 505 -2.90 -3.92 0.09
CA TYR A 505 -3.06 -5.37 0.13
C TYR A 505 -2.55 -5.93 1.46
N SER A 506 -1.35 -5.51 1.88
CA SER A 506 -0.77 -5.94 3.14
C SER A 506 0.00 -4.80 3.81
N ILE A 507 -0.13 -4.72 5.13
CA ILE A 507 0.69 -3.83 5.97
C ILE A 507 1.54 -4.70 6.89
N HIS A 508 2.86 -4.49 6.82
CA HIS A 508 3.85 -5.14 7.67
C HIS A 508 4.59 -4.10 8.51
N VAL A 509 4.39 -4.17 9.83
CA VAL A 509 5.11 -3.35 10.80
C VAL A 509 6.17 -4.22 11.45
N GLY A 510 7.41 -4.16 10.96
CA GLY A 510 8.52 -4.95 11.44
C GLY A 510 8.95 -4.62 12.87
N PRO A 511 9.88 -5.41 13.45
CA PRO A 511 10.24 -5.32 14.85
C PRO A 511 11.01 -4.03 15.13
N GLY A 512 10.53 -3.25 16.11
CA GLY A 512 11.08 -1.94 16.45
C GLY A 512 10.64 -0.78 15.54
N SER A 513 9.86 -1.05 14.49
CA SER A 513 9.20 -0.02 13.70
C SER A 513 7.98 0.55 14.43
N VAL A 514 7.63 1.81 14.14
CA VAL A 514 6.55 2.52 14.85
C VAL A 514 5.59 3.19 13.88
N LEU A 515 4.30 2.87 14.01
CA LEU A 515 3.20 3.65 13.45
C LEU A 515 2.56 4.45 14.58
N ARG A 516 2.51 5.78 14.44
CA ARG A 516 2.03 6.65 15.50
C ARG A 516 1.10 7.74 15.00
N GLY A 517 -0.04 7.87 15.67
CA GLY A 517 -0.90 9.05 15.57
C GLY A 517 -1.63 9.22 16.89
N PRO A 518 -1.30 10.22 17.72
CA PRO A 518 -0.68 11.53 17.39
C PRO A 518 0.82 11.67 17.74
N LEU A 519 1.45 12.82 17.41
CA LEU A 519 2.88 13.10 17.70
C LEU A 519 3.18 13.13 19.21
N GLU A 520 4.40 12.74 19.61
CA GLU A 520 4.82 12.65 21.03
C GLU A 520 4.90 14.00 21.75
N ASN A 521 5.29 15.05 21.02
CA ASN A 521 5.51 16.40 21.57
C ASN A 521 4.34 17.35 21.29
N ALA A 522 3.28 16.88 20.64
CA ALA A 522 2.14 17.73 20.42
C ALA A 522 1.48 18.03 21.78
N THR A 523 1.30 19.32 22.05
CA THR A 523 0.64 19.84 23.26
C THR A 523 -0.63 19.03 23.50
N THR A 524 -0.78 18.47 24.70
CA THR A 524 -1.93 17.61 25.07
C THR A 524 -3.28 18.28 24.81
N ASP A 525 -3.28 19.61 24.70
CA ASP A 525 -4.43 20.45 24.43
C ASP A 525 -4.93 20.48 22.97
N ASP A 526 -4.10 20.13 21.98
CA ASP A 526 -4.41 20.21 20.54
C ASP A 526 -4.72 18.84 19.90
N VAL A 527 -4.55 17.77 20.67
CA VAL A 527 -4.31 16.42 20.13
C VAL A 527 -5.41 15.42 20.46
N THR A 528 -5.86 15.41 21.71
CA THR A 528 -7.10 14.71 22.02
C THR A 528 -8.22 15.56 21.47
N PRO A 529 -9.18 15.01 20.71
CA PRO A 529 -10.40 15.75 20.45
C PRO A 529 -11.06 16.01 21.81
N LYS A 530 -10.78 17.17 22.42
CA LYS A 530 -11.46 17.70 23.61
C LYS A 530 -12.98 17.55 23.48
N LEU A 531 -13.45 17.55 22.23
CA LEU A 531 -14.81 17.27 21.81
C LEU A 531 -15.46 16.02 22.44
N TYR A 532 -14.69 14.97 22.77
CA TYR A 532 -15.24 13.68 23.26
C TYR A 532 -14.91 13.32 24.71
N CYS A 533 -14.11 14.13 25.42
CA CYS A 533 -13.81 13.87 26.83
C CYS A 533 -14.97 14.23 27.78
N ASP A 534 -15.79 15.21 27.38
CA ASP A 534 -16.88 15.75 28.19
C ASP A 534 -18.27 15.28 27.70
N LYS A 535 -18.34 14.60 26.55
CA LYS A 535 -19.59 14.08 25.99
C LYS A 535 -19.78 12.62 26.36
N LYS A 536 -21.01 12.26 26.73
CA LYS A 536 -21.42 10.88 27.01
C LYS A 536 -21.78 10.10 25.75
N ASP A 537 -21.97 10.81 24.64
CA ASP A 537 -22.45 10.23 23.39
C ASP A 537 -21.27 9.68 22.57
N CYS A 538 -21.46 8.44 22.13
CA CYS A 538 -20.55 7.74 21.23
C CYS A 538 -20.44 8.46 19.88
N PRO A 539 -19.22 8.71 19.36
CA PRO A 539 -19.04 9.07 17.96
C PRO A 539 -19.70 8.01 17.06
N TYR A 540 -20.64 8.45 16.21
CA TYR A 540 -21.35 7.54 15.30
C TYR A 540 -20.36 6.82 14.36
N GLU A 541 -19.28 7.50 13.99
CA GLU A 541 -18.24 7.00 13.09
C GLU A 541 -17.47 5.80 13.66
N LEU A 542 -17.42 5.60 14.98
CA LEU A 542 -16.77 4.42 15.59
C LEU A 542 -17.57 3.13 15.35
N LEU A 543 -18.89 3.25 15.21
CA LEU A 543 -19.79 2.11 15.01
C LEU A 543 -20.14 1.93 13.52
N HIS A 544 -20.37 3.04 12.84
CA HIS A 544 -20.69 3.16 11.41
C HIS A 544 -19.66 4.05 10.72
N PRO A 545 -18.43 3.55 10.50
CA PRO A 545 -17.39 4.30 9.81
C PRO A 545 -17.76 4.58 8.35
N PRO A 546 -17.27 5.70 7.77
CA PRO A 546 -17.52 6.01 6.38
C PRO A 546 -16.83 5.00 5.45
N GLU A 547 -17.56 4.55 4.43
CA GLU A 547 -17.06 3.60 3.42
C GLU A 547 -15.83 4.12 2.66
N ASP A 548 -15.74 5.44 2.46
CA ASP A 548 -14.75 6.06 1.58
C ASP A 548 -13.35 6.18 2.21
N CYS A 549 -13.21 5.95 3.52
CA CYS A 549 -11.93 5.97 4.24
C CYS A 549 -11.03 7.18 3.95
N ASN A 550 -11.65 8.31 3.63
CA ASN A 550 -10.97 9.56 3.36
C ASN A 550 -10.53 10.24 4.65
N VAL A 551 -9.41 10.97 4.57
CA VAL A 551 -8.88 11.79 5.65
C VAL A 551 -9.73 13.04 5.78
N ASN A 552 -10.74 13.01 6.65
CA ASN A 552 -11.50 14.22 6.98
C ASN A 552 -11.11 14.73 8.37
N SER A 553 -10.83 16.03 8.48
CA SER A 553 -10.47 16.71 9.72
C SER A 553 -11.60 16.69 10.77
N SER A 554 -12.82 16.31 10.38
CA SER A 554 -13.93 16.10 11.31
C SER A 554 -13.92 14.73 12.02
N LEU A 555 -13.13 13.75 11.54
CA LEU A 555 -13.13 12.39 12.10
C LEU A 555 -12.45 12.36 13.48
N SER A 556 -12.98 11.50 14.37
CA SER A 556 -12.47 11.31 15.73
C SER A 556 -11.21 10.46 15.82
N PHE A 557 -10.75 9.88 14.72
CA PHE A 557 -9.63 8.94 14.69
C PHE A 557 -8.29 9.67 14.71
N THR A 558 -7.35 9.17 15.54
CA THR A 558 -5.95 9.60 15.47
C THR A 558 -5.12 8.66 14.60
N LEU A 559 -5.49 7.37 14.57
CA LEU A 559 -4.91 6.39 13.66
C LEU A 559 -6.02 5.51 13.08
N GLN A 560 -6.17 5.49 11.76
CA GLN A 560 -7.13 4.63 11.07
C GLN A 560 -6.42 3.77 10.03
N ILE A 561 -6.69 2.46 10.04
CA ILE A 561 -6.25 1.52 9.00
C ILE A 561 -7.50 1.00 8.31
N CYS A 562 -7.64 1.27 7.01
CA CYS A 562 -8.86 0.96 6.28
C CYS A 562 -8.63 0.24 4.94
N ARG A 563 -9.52 -0.70 4.57
CA ARG A 563 -9.49 -1.45 3.30
C ARG A 563 -8.16 -2.17 3.11
N VAL A 564 -7.86 -3.09 4.03
CA VAL A 564 -6.62 -3.86 4.02
C VAL A 564 -6.94 -5.35 4.10
N GLU A 565 -6.31 -6.20 3.28
CA GLU A 565 -6.52 -7.65 3.43
C GLU A 565 -5.84 -8.13 4.72
N ASP A 566 -4.51 -7.99 4.80
CA ASP A 566 -3.73 -8.56 5.90
C ASP A 566 -2.86 -7.51 6.63
N VAL A 567 -2.98 -7.46 7.96
CA VAL A 567 -2.14 -6.61 8.81
C VAL A 567 -1.28 -7.47 9.74
N LEU A 568 0.04 -7.41 9.55
CA LEU A 568 1.03 -8.10 10.38
C LEU A 568 1.79 -7.10 11.24
N VAL A 569 1.71 -7.27 12.56
CA VAL A 569 2.30 -6.36 13.55
C VAL A 569 3.35 -7.08 14.37
N GLU A 570 4.63 -6.76 14.13
CA GLU A 570 5.79 -7.15 14.94
C GLU A 570 6.38 -5.97 15.74
N GLY A 571 6.10 -4.73 15.31
CA GLY A 571 6.51 -3.48 15.97
C GLY A 571 5.41 -2.85 16.83
N LEU A 572 5.37 -1.51 16.90
CA LEU A 572 4.44 -0.75 17.73
C LEU A 572 3.46 0.07 16.88
N ILE A 573 2.16 -0.12 17.10
CA ILE A 573 1.09 0.78 16.64
C ILE A 573 0.58 1.56 17.84
N LYS A 574 0.68 2.89 17.83
CA LYS A 574 0.32 3.74 18.96
C LYS A 574 -0.64 4.86 18.57
N GLY A 575 -1.75 5.02 19.28
CA GLY A 575 -2.64 6.15 19.10
C GLY A 575 -3.74 6.30 20.14
N SER A 576 -4.36 7.49 20.23
CA SER A 576 -5.47 7.76 21.16
C SER A 576 -6.76 7.06 20.76
N VAL A 577 -7.10 7.11 19.46
CA VAL A 577 -8.24 6.41 18.88
C VAL A 577 -7.72 5.63 17.67
N VAL A 578 -7.53 4.32 17.88
CA VAL A 578 -7.02 3.38 16.87
C VAL A 578 -8.20 2.61 16.29
N HIS A 579 -8.44 2.74 14.99
CA HIS A 579 -9.52 2.03 14.31
C HIS A 579 -9.03 1.21 13.13
N PHE A 580 -9.38 -0.07 13.12
CA PHE A 580 -9.21 -0.95 11.97
C PHE A 580 -10.57 -1.16 11.30
N HIS A 581 -10.74 -0.67 10.08
CA HIS A 581 -11.97 -0.79 9.32
C HIS A 581 -11.77 -1.62 8.06
N ARG A 582 -12.70 -2.54 7.76
CA ARG A 582 -12.65 -3.35 6.53
C ARG A 582 -11.29 -4.02 6.33
N ALA A 583 -10.71 -4.47 7.44
CA ALA A 583 -9.57 -5.38 7.46
C ALA A 583 -10.09 -6.82 7.37
N ARG A 584 -9.36 -7.73 6.71
CA ARG A 584 -9.76 -9.15 6.67
C ARG A 584 -9.10 -9.96 7.78
N THR A 585 -7.78 -9.87 7.91
CA THR A 585 -7.03 -10.54 8.98
C THR A 585 -6.06 -9.60 9.68
N ILE A 586 -5.92 -9.77 10.99
CA ILE A 586 -4.92 -9.06 11.80
C ILE A 586 -4.17 -10.10 12.64
N SER A 587 -2.85 -10.10 12.50
CA SER A 587 -1.94 -10.96 13.25
C SER A 587 -0.91 -10.12 14.00
N ILE A 588 -0.92 -10.22 15.32
CA ILE A 588 0.02 -9.53 16.22
C ILE A 588 1.00 -10.58 16.71
N GLU A 589 2.24 -10.49 16.25
CA GLU A 589 3.32 -11.40 16.65
C GLU A 589 3.84 -11.08 18.06
N SER A 590 4.70 -11.94 18.61
CA SER A 590 5.13 -11.85 20.02
C SER A 590 5.80 -10.53 20.41
N SER A 591 6.51 -9.87 19.48
CA SER A 591 7.09 -8.53 19.70
C SER A 591 6.12 -7.39 19.39
N GLY A 592 5.00 -7.70 18.72
CA GLY A 592 4.00 -6.75 18.27
C GLY A 592 3.20 -6.16 19.42
N THR A 593 2.95 -4.86 19.36
CA THR A 593 2.14 -4.14 20.35
C THR A 593 1.21 -3.15 19.68
N ILE A 594 -0.08 -3.21 19.99
CA ILE A 594 -1.05 -2.16 19.68
C ILE A 594 -1.40 -1.46 20.98
N SER A 595 -1.06 -0.18 21.13
CA SER A 595 -1.22 0.55 22.39
C SER A 595 -1.99 1.86 22.21
N ALA A 596 -3.03 2.03 23.00
CA ALA A 596 -3.69 3.29 23.28
C ALA A 596 -3.48 3.72 24.74
N SER A 597 -2.46 3.19 25.41
CA SER A 597 -2.25 3.40 26.85
C SER A 597 -1.82 4.84 27.16
N GLY A 598 -2.44 5.45 28.17
CA GLY A 598 -2.16 6.82 28.61
C GLY A 598 -2.45 7.91 27.55
N MET A 599 -3.29 7.60 26.56
CA MET A 599 -3.64 8.50 25.45
C MET A 599 -5.11 8.90 25.43
N GLY A 600 -5.83 8.62 26.51
CA GLY A 600 -7.19 9.09 26.77
C GLY A 600 -7.22 10.51 27.33
N CYS A 601 -8.31 10.84 28.00
CA CYS A 601 -8.53 12.18 28.51
C CYS A 601 -7.68 12.43 29.76
N THR A 602 -7.02 13.59 29.85
CA THR A 602 -6.38 14.08 31.08
C THR A 602 -7.39 14.56 32.12
N GLY A 603 -8.58 14.95 31.65
CA GLY A 603 -9.80 15.21 32.44
C GLY A 603 -10.95 14.29 32.00
N GLY A 604 -12.18 14.80 32.05
CA GLY A 604 -13.38 14.12 31.54
C GLY A 604 -14.39 13.68 32.60
N MET A 605 -15.40 12.93 32.17
CA MET A 605 -16.58 12.60 33.00
C MET A 605 -16.27 11.87 34.31
N GLY A 606 -15.29 10.97 34.29
CA GLY A 606 -14.85 10.22 35.47
C GLY A 606 -13.56 10.75 36.06
N ARG A 607 -13.27 12.05 35.90
CA ARG A 607 -12.09 12.66 36.51
C ARG A 607 -12.03 12.42 38.02
N GLY A 608 -10.83 12.24 38.54
CA GLY A 608 -10.59 12.17 39.98
C GLY A 608 -10.78 13.52 40.68
N ASN A 609 -11.06 13.49 41.98
CA ASN A 609 -11.09 14.66 42.84
C ASN A 609 -9.71 14.97 43.43
N ILE A 610 -9.46 16.26 43.72
CA ILE A 610 -8.22 16.78 44.32
C ILE A 610 -8.43 17.17 45.79
N LEU A 611 -7.49 16.79 46.66
CA LEU A 611 -7.41 17.26 48.05
C LEU A 611 -6.70 18.61 48.13
N THR A 612 -6.95 19.38 49.20
CA THR A 612 -6.26 20.66 49.47
C THR A 612 -4.74 20.53 49.55
N ASN A 613 -4.24 19.34 49.91
CA ASN A 613 -2.81 19.02 49.99
C ASN A 613 -2.21 18.62 48.63
N GLY A 614 -2.95 18.74 47.52
CA GLY A 614 -2.50 18.41 46.16
C GLY A 614 -2.54 16.92 45.79
N ILE A 615 -2.96 16.03 46.72
CA ILE A 615 -3.13 14.59 46.44
C ILE A 615 -4.40 14.38 45.62
N CYS A 616 -4.30 13.65 44.51
CA CYS A 616 -5.44 13.34 43.66
C CYS A 616 -5.91 11.89 43.82
N SER A 617 -7.22 11.70 43.71
CA SER A 617 -7.84 10.38 43.55
C SER A 617 -7.78 9.91 42.11
N GLY A 618 -7.94 8.60 41.90
CA GLY A 618 -7.84 7.99 40.57
C GLY A 618 -9.02 8.34 39.67
N GLY A 619 -8.78 8.34 38.36
CA GLY A 619 -9.85 8.45 37.36
C GLY A 619 -10.74 7.20 37.36
N GLY A 620 -12.00 7.33 36.98
CA GLY A 620 -12.94 6.22 36.81
C GLY A 620 -13.40 6.11 35.35
N HIS A 621 -13.49 4.89 34.84
CA HIS A 621 -14.08 4.52 33.55
C HIS A 621 -14.19 2.98 33.58
N GLY A 622 -15.34 2.37 33.28
CA GLY A 622 -15.55 0.93 33.53
C GLY A 622 -15.72 0.60 35.02
N GLY A 623 -14.65 0.78 35.79
CA GLY A 623 -14.59 0.72 37.25
C GLY A 623 -14.52 2.11 37.89
N LYS A 624 -14.92 2.19 39.17
CA LYS A 624 -14.75 3.40 39.99
C LYS A 624 -13.26 3.63 40.33
N GLY A 625 -12.80 4.87 40.26
CA GLY A 625 -11.46 5.25 40.68
C GLY A 625 -11.26 5.06 42.20
N GLY A 626 -10.01 4.78 42.58
CA GLY A 626 -9.59 4.62 43.97
C GLY A 626 -9.61 5.95 44.72
N LYS A 627 -9.97 5.89 46.01
CA LYS A 627 -10.03 7.06 46.90
C LYS A 627 -8.62 7.59 47.19
N ALA A 628 -8.49 8.90 47.36
CA ALA A 628 -7.26 9.50 47.88
C ALA A 628 -7.46 9.92 49.34
N CYS A 629 -6.48 9.64 50.18
CA CYS A 629 -6.52 9.92 51.62
C CYS A 629 -5.24 10.61 52.08
N SER A 630 -5.39 11.68 52.86
CA SER A 630 -4.28 12.33 53.56
C SER A 630 -4.01 11.65 54.91
N SER A 631 -2.86 11.95 55.53
CA SER A 631 -2.48 11.47 56.87
C SER A 631 -3.45 11.89 57.99
N ASP A 632 -4.29 12.90 57.75
CA ASP A 632 -5.26 13.46 58.71
C ASP A 632 -6.68 12.84 58.57
N ASP A 633 -6.81 11.64 57.99
CA ASP A 633 -8.08 10.91 57.77
C ASP A 633 -9.11 11.60 56.84
N CYS A 634 -8.74 12.71 56.21
CA CYS A 634 -9.53 13.33 55.14
C CYS A 634 -9.34 12.56 53.83
N CYS A 635 -10.39 11.84 53.39
CA CYS A 635 -10.43 11.11 52.13
C CYS A 635 -11.40 11.73 51.12
N VAL A 636 -10.99 11.79 49.85
CA VAL A 636 -11.86 12.11 48.71
C VAL A 636 -12.13 10.86 47.88
N GLU A 637 -13.38 10.69 47.47
CA GLU A 637 -13.78 9.60 46.58
C GLU A 637 -13.14 9.76 45.20
N GLY A 638 -12.75 8.63 44.60
CA GLY A 638 -12.26 8.59 43.22
C GLY A 638 -13.36 8.76 42.18
N GLY A 639 -12.93 8.93 40.94
CA GLY A 639 -13.78 9.20 39.79
C GLY A 639 -14.90 8.17 39.61
N ILE A 640 -16.06 8.63 39.14
CA ILE A 640 -17.22 7.76 38.88
C ILE A 640 -16.94 6.79 37.71
N SER A 641 -17.57 5.61 37.73
CA SER A 641 -17.64 4.76 36.54
C SER A 641 -18.70 5.32 35.59
N TYR A 642 -18.39 5.37 34.30
CA TYR A 642 -19.29 5.78 33.22
C TYR A 642 -19.13 4.89 31.98
N GLY A 643 -19.96 5.15 30.99
CA GLY A 643 -20.08 4.35 29.77
C GLY A 643 -20.92 3.09 29.95
N THR A 644 -21.23 2.43 28.85
CA THR A 644 -22.04 1.19 28.85
C THR A 644 -21.16 -0.05 28.63
N PRO A 645 -21.48 -1.20 29.26
CA PRO A 645 -20.75 -2.43 29.01
C PRO A 645 -21.08 -3.05 27.64
N ASP A 646 -22.24 -2.74 27.06
CA ASP A 646 -22.67 -3.24 25.76
C ASP A 646 -22.30 -2.21 24.68
N LEU A 647 -21.34 -2.55 23.80
CA LEU A 647 -20.77 -1.63 22.80
C LEU A 647 -20.14 -0.35 23.40
N PRO A 648 -19.12 -0.46 24.27
CA PRO A 648 -18.39 0.69 24.82
C PRO A 648 -17.64 1.45 23.73
N CYS A 649 -17.52 2.77 23.87
CA CYS A 649 -16.82 3.62 22.90
C CYS A 649 -16.30 4.94 23.51
N GLU A 650 -16.15 4.98 24.82
CA GLU A 650 -15.70 6.15 25.55
C GLU A 650 -14.19 6.08 25.84
N LEU A 651 -13.53 7.24 25.88
CA LEU A 651 -12.13 7.35 26.31
C LEU A 651 -12.05 7.17 27.83
N GLY A 652 -10.92 6.71 28.34
CA GLY A 652 -10.63 6.73 29.78
C GLY A 652 -10.42 8.16 30.29
N SER A 653 -10.77 8.40 31.55
CA SER A 653 -10.53 9.67 32.26
C SER A 653 -9.25 9.68 33.09
N GLY A 654 -8.68 10.87 33.20
CA GLY A 654 -7.48 11.16 33.98
C GLY A 654 -7.75 11.41 35.46
N SER A 655 -6.67 11.54 36.24
CA SER A 655 -6.76 11.86 37.67
C SER A 655 -6.86 13.37 37.91
N GLY A 656 -7.62 13.80 38.93
CA GLY A 656 -7.61 15.19 39.41
C GLY A 656 -8.29 16.20 38.47
N ASN A 657 -7.94 17.48 38.63
CA ASN A 657 -8.52 18.57 37.85
C ASN A 657 -7.63 18.91 36.64
N GLY A 658 -8.20 18.90 35.43
CA GLY A 658 -7.48 19.05 34.16
C GLY A 658 -6.73 20.38 33.95
N SER A 659 -6.81 21.32 34.90
CA SER A 659 -6.14 22.63 34.86
C SER A 659 -4.80 22.68 35.62
N SER A 660 -4.41 21.62 36.34
CA SER A 660 -3.15 21.61 37.11
C SER A 660 -2.04 20.86 36.36
N THR A 661 -0.83 21.42 36.36
CA THR A 661 0.40 20.84 35.81
C THR A 661 0.83 19.61 36.63
N GLY A 662 0.18 18.47 36.38
CA GLY A 662 0.39 17.24 37.14
C GLY A 662 -0.82 16.33 37.17
N THR A 663 -1.43 16.04 36.01
CA THR A 663 -2.48 15.03 35.86
C THR A 663 -1.95 13.81 35.09
N THR A 664 -2.55 12.65 35.33
CA THR A 664 -2.40 11.45 34.50
C THR A 664 -3.53 11.39 33.48
N ALA A 665 -3.26 10.89 32.28
CA ALA A 665 -4.25 10.60 31.26
C ALA A 665 -4.90 9.22 31.45
N GLY A 666 -6.17 9.08 31.06
CA GLY A 666 -6.80 7.76 30.93
C GLY A 666 -6.27 6.97 29.72
N GLY A 667 -6.77 5.75 29.53
CA GLY A 667 -6.52 4.95 28.32
C GLY A 667 -7.37 5.42 27.13
N GLY A 668 -6.88 5.19 25.92
CA GLY A 668 -7.57 5.53 24.67
C GLY A 668 -8.62 4.50 24.23
N ILE A 669 -9.05 4.58 22.97
CA ILE A 669 -10.00 3.64 22.35
C ILE A 669 -9.28 2.82 21.27
N ILE A 670 -9.48 1.50 21.30
CA ILE A 670 -9.08 0.59 20.23
C ILE A 670 -10.35 -0.08 19.68
N VAL A 671 -10.65 0.15 18.40
CA VAL A 671 -11.77 -0.50 17.71
C VAL A 671 -11.22 -1.35 16.56
N ILE A 672 -11.61 -2.62 16.52
CA ILE A 672 -11.26 -3.54 15.42
C ILE A 672 -12.55 -4.02 14.75
N GLY A 673 -12.68 -3.73 13.45
CA GLY A 673 -13.87 -4.01 12.65
C GLY A 673 -14.97 -2.96 12.82
N SER A 674 -16.16 -3.30 12.35
CA SER A 674 -17.38 -2.48 12.46
C SER A 674 -18.62 -3.37 12.48
N LEU A 675 -19.79 -2.79 12.75
CA LEU A 675 -21.06 -3.53 12.70
C LEU A 675 -21.37 -4.08 11.31
N GLU A 676 -21.04 -3.32 10.27
CA GLU A 676 -21.29 -3.67 8.86
C GLU A 676 -20.21 -4.59 8.30
N HIS A 677 -18.95 -4.32 8.65
CA HIS A 677 -17.78 -5.10 8.21
C HIS A 677 -16.99 -5.62 9.42
N PRO A 678 -17.37 -6.78 9.99
CA PRO A 678 -16.63 -7.44 11.05
C PRO A 678 -15.36 -8.12 10.52
N LEU A 679 -14.30 -8.16 11.32
CA LEU A 679 -13.03 -8.79 10.97
C LEU A 679 -13.21 -10.31 10.82
N SER A 680 -12.55 -10.93 9.84
CA SER A 680 -12.65 -12.38 9.64
C SER A 680 -11.90 -13.15 10.73
N SER A 681 -10.65 -12.78 11.02
CA SER A 681 -9.86 -13.44 12.06
C SER A 681 -8.87 -12.48 12.72
N LEU A 682 -8.82 -12.51 14.05
CA LEU A 682 -7.83 -11.82 14.89
C LEU A 682 -6.95 -12.84 15.63
N SER A 683 -5.64 -12.78 15.42
CA SER A 683 -4.65 -13.60 16.13
C SER A 683 -3.71 -12.72 16.95
N ILE A 684 -3.66 -12.94 18.26
CA ILE A 684 -2.84 -12.17 19.20
C ILE A 684 -1.82 -13.10 19.86
N LYS A 685 -0.53 -12.83 19.62
CA LYS A 685 0.62 -13.45 20.31
C LYS A 685 1.39 -12.45 21.17
N GLY A 686 1.38 -11.18 20.76
CA GLY A 686 1.96 -10.03 21.48
C GLY A 686 0.95 -9.35 22.40
N SER A 687 0.86 -8.02 22.36
CA SER A 687 0.02 -7.26 23.30
C SER A 687 -0.90 -6.22 22.66
N VAL A 688 -2.09 -6.06 23.23
CA VAL A 688 -3.09 -5.03 22.87
C VAL A 688 -3.53 -4.33 24.15
N ASN A 689 -3.15 -3.06 24.30
CA ASN A 689 -3.22 -2.37 25.58
C ASN A 689 -3.94 -1.01 25.44
N ALA A 690 -4.95 -0.78 26.27
CA ALA A 690 -5.62 0.51 26.42
C ALA A 690 -5.57 0.96 27.89
N ASP A 691 -4.40 0.88 28.53
CA ASP A 691 -4.25 1.07 29.97
C ASP A 691 -4.21 2.55 30.37
N GLY A 692 -4.58 2.87 31.61
CA GLY A 692 -4.43 4.22 32.16
C GLY A 692 -2.96 4.60 32.40
N GLU A 693 -2.64 5.90 32.33
CA GLU A 693 -1.28 6.38 32.63
C GLU A 693 -0.93 6.14 34.10
N ASN A 694 0.27 5.60 34.31
CA ASN A 694 0.85 5.39 35.63
C ASN A 694 1.56 6.65 36.09
N PHE A 695 1.47 6.98 37.38
CA PHE A 695 2.27 8.05 37.95
C PHE A 695 3.39 7.49 38.84
N ASP A 696 4.64 7.79 38.51
CA ASP A 696 5.79 7.52 39.37
C ASP A 696 6.57 8.83 39.64
N PRO A 697 6.76 9.24 40.90
CA PRO A 697 7.49 10.47 41.24
C PRO A 697 8.97 10.45 40.79
N THR A 698 9.57 9.28 40.55
CA THR A 698 10.99 9.16 40.15
C THR A 698 11.23 9.40 38.66
N ILE A 699 10.24 9.17 37.79
CA ILE A 699 10.39 9.18 36.32
C ILE A 699 10.20 10.58 35.70
N ARG A 700 9.46 11.49 36.35
CA ARG A 700 9.20 12.86 35.83
C ARG A 700 10.18 13.94 36.29
N MET A 701 11.09 13.67 37.23
CA MET A 701 12.07 14.65 37.72
C MET A 701 13.12 15.06 36.64
N GLU A 702 13.26 14.31 35.54
CA GLU A 702 14.16 14.67 34.45
C GLU A 702 13.56 15.68 33.43
N LYS A 703 12.23 15.87 33.38
CA LYS A 703 11.58 16.75 32.38
C LYS A 703 11.19 18.14 32.88
N PHE A 704 11.08 18.37 34.20
CA PHE A 704 10.66 19.67 34.75
C PHE A 704 11.37 19.98 36.07
N ALA A 705 12.53 20.63 36.00
CA ALA A 705 13.35 21.04 37.13
C ALA A 705 12.95 22.40 37.74
N ILE A 706 11.66 22.76 37.74
CA ILE A 706 11.20 24.04 38.31
C ILE A 706 9.91 23.78 39.09
N PHE A 707 9.93 24.12 40.40
CA PHE A 707 8.88 24.02 41.43
C PHE A 707 8.99 22.86 42.44
N ASP A 708 10.06 22.90 43.23
CA ASP A 708 10.09 22.38 44.60
C ASP A 708 9.07 23.13 45.49
N ASN A 709 7.94 22.48 45.83
CA ASN A 709 7.21 22.62 47.12
C ASN A 709 5.81 21.94 47.15
N PHE A 710 5.41 21.16 46.15
CA PHE A 710 4.19 20.36 46.24
C PHE A 710 4.49 18.96 46.81
N THR A 711 4.04 18.70 48.04
CA THR A 711 4.07 17.38 48.67
C THR A 711 2.95 16.43 48.18
N GLY A 712 2.08 16.90 47.29
CA GLY A 712 0.98 16.14 46.68
C GLY A 712 1.17 15.95 45.18
N GLY A 713 0.57 14.90 44.62
CA GLY A 713 0.60 14.65 43.18
C GLY A 713 -0.51 13.71 42.70
N PRO A 714 -0.54 13.42 41.39
CA PRO A 714 -1.68 12.82 40.73
C PRO A 714 -1.94 11.38 41.14
N GLY A 715 -3.20 10.98 40.96
CA GLY A 715 -3.65 9.59 41.06
C GLY A 715 -3.41 8.84 39.74
N GLY A 716 -3.79 7.57 39.69
CA GLY A 716 -3.72 6.79 38.45
C GLY A 716 -4.83 7.15 37.45
N GLY A 717 -4.51 7.14 36.15
CA GLY A 717 -5.49 7.28 35.07
C GLY A 717 -6.37 6.04 34.96
N SER A 718 -7.62 6.17 34.52
CA SER A 718 -8.48 5.00 34.29
C SER A 718 -8.13 4.27 32.98
N GLY A 719 -8.43 2.97 32.90
CA GLY A 719 -8.30 2.20 31.67
C GLY A 719 -9.27 2.69 30.58
N GLY A 720 -8.94 2.45 29.33
CA GLY A 720 -9.69 2.87 28.15
C GLY A 720 -10.76 1.87 27.70
N THR A 721 -11.02 1.84 26.39
CA THR A 721 -12.02 0.97 25.77
C THR A 721 -11.41 0.14 24.65
N ILE A 722 -11.68 -1.16 24.65
CA ILE A 722 -11.36 -2.07 23.55
C ILE A 722 -12.67 -2.68 23.02
N LEU A 723 -12.99 -2.40 21.75
CA LEU A 723 -14.20 -2.86 21.07
C LEU A 723 -13.83 -3.71 19.84
N LEU A 724 -14.25 -4.97 19.82
CA LEU A 724 -13.84 -5.94 18.81
C LEU A 724 -15.06 -6.51 18.08
N PHE A 725 -15.16 -6.28 16.77
CA PHE A 725 -16.14 -6.88 15.86
C PHE A 725 -15.49 -8.00 15.06
N LEU A 726 -15.74 -9.26 15.43
CA LEU A 726 -14.98 -10.42 14.95
C LEU A 726 -15.88 -11.59 14.54
N HIS A 727 -15.39 -12.43 13.62
CA HIS A 727 -15.91 -13.80 13.41
C HIS A 727 -15.12 -14.83 14.23
N SER A 728 -13.78 -14.78 14.18
CA SER A 728 -12.91 -15.66 14.99
C SER A 728 -11.80 -14.91 15.74
N LEU A 729 -11.45 -15.43 16.91
CA LEU A 729 -10.40 -14.90 17.79
C LEU A 729 -9.45 -16.00 18.26
N ALA A 730 -8.14 -15.77 18.18
CA ALA A 730 -7.12 -16.60 18.80
C ALA A 730 -6.20 -15.75 19.67
N ILE A 731 -6.11 -16.06 20.96
CA ILE A 731 -5.19 -15.45 21.92
C ILE A 731 -4.24 -16.55 22.40
N GLU A 732 -2.96 -16.45 22.02
CA GLU A 732 -1.93 -17.43 22.39
C GLU A 732 -1.44 -17.25 23.84
N GLU A 733 -0.69 -18.22 24.36
CA GLU A 733 -0.31 -18.31 25.79
C GLU A 733 0.47 -17.09 26.30
N SER A 734 1.29 -16.44 25.46
CA SER A 734 2.07 -15.25 25.81
C SER A 734 1.33 -13.92 25.60
N ALA A 735 0.12 -13.96 25.05
CA ALA A 735 -0.57 -12.76 24.62
C ALA A 735 -1.26 -12.03 25.77
N ILE A 736 -1.26 -10.69 25.71
CA ILE A 736 -1.85 -9.82 26.72
C ILE A 736 -2.88 -8.90 26.06
N LEU A 737 -4.13 -8.96 26.50
CA LEU A 737 -5.18 -8.01 26.14
C LEU A 737 -5.58 -7.24 27.40
N SER A 738 -5.18 -5.98 27.53
CA SER A 738 -5.33 -5.22 28.77
C SER A 738 -6.02 -3.86 28.59
N SER A 739 -6.85 -3.53 29.56
CA SER A 739 -7.43 -2.20 29.76
C SER A 739 -7.44 -1.88 31.26
N ILE A 740 -6.28 -1.96 31.90
CA ILE A 740 -6.13 -1.80 33.34
C ILE A 740 -6.08 -0.32 33.75
N GLY A 741 -6.49 -0.04 34.98
CA GLY A 741 -6.29 1.29 35.58
C GLY A 741 -4.82 1.52 35.95
N GLY A 742 -4.35 2.75 35.78
CA GLY A 742 -3.01 3.15 36.15
C GLY A 742 -2.79 3.16 37.67
N TYR A 743 -1.55 2.94 38.11
CA TYR A 743 -1.17 2.99 39.52
C TYR A 743 -0.70 4.39 39.95
N SER A 744 -0.79 4.67 41.25
CA SER A 744 -0.27 5.91 41.86
C SER A 744 1.00 5.62 42.67
N GLY A 745 2.09 6.33 42.36
CA GLY A 745 3.38 6.25 43.04
C GLY A 745 3.49 7.10 44.32
N ILE A 746 2.46 7.89 44.65
CA ILE A 746 2.42 8.77 45.84
C ILE A 746 1.61 8.13 46.97
N SER A 747 2.14 8.20 48.20
CA SER A 747 1.44 7.73 49.40
C SER A 747 0.15 8.54 49.62
N GLY A 748 -0.99 7.84 49.66
CA GLY A 748 -2.31 8.46 49.79
C GLY A 748 -3.02 8.70 48.46
N GLY A 749 -2.35 8.55 47.31
CA GLY A 749 -2.97 8.69 45.98
C GLY A 749 -3.79 7.46 45.57
N GLY A 750 -4.94 7.69 44.94
CA GLY A 750 -5.84 6.63 44.50
C GLY A 750 -5.43 6.01 43.15
N GLY A 751 -5.60 4.69 43.01
CA GLY A 751 -5.40 4.00 41.73
C GLY A 751 -6.55 4.23 40.74
N GLY A 752 -6.30 4.16 39.44
CA GLY A 752 -7.33 4.34 38.41
C GLY A 752 -8.31 3.16 38.31
N GLY A 753 -9.55 3.40 37.89
CA GLY A 753 -10.51 2.34 37.59
C GLY A 753 -10.11 1.54 36.34
N GLY A 754 -10.42 0.24 36.30
CA GLY A 754 -10.20 -0.60 35.12
C GLY A 754 -11.23 -0.33 34.03
N GLY A 755 -10.82 -0.33 32.76
CA GLY A 755 -11.65 0.06 31.61
C GLY A 755 -12.60 -1.02 31.08
N ARG A 756 -12.95 -0.96 29.79
CA ARG A 756 -13.97 -1.84 29.19
C ARG A 756 -13.43 -2.62 28.00
N ILE A 757 -13.73 -3.92 27.94
CA ILE A 757 -13.41 -4.79 26.81
C ILE A 757 -14.70 -5.47 26.35
N HIS A 758 -15.08 -5.30 25.09
CA HIS A 758 -16.29 -5.88 24.51
C HIS A 758 -16.02 -6.70 23.25
N PHE A 759 -16.50 -7.94 23.23
CA PHE A 759 -16.44 -8.84 22.07
C PHE A 759 -17.81 -8.91 21.37
N HIS A 760 -17.89 -8.30 20.19
CA HIS A 760 -19.07 -8.31 19.35
C HIS A 760 -18.95 -9.37 18.23
N TRP A 761 -19.52 -10.54 18.45
CA TRP A 761 -19.46 -11.66 17.51
C TRP A 761 -20.42 -11.49 16.31
N SER A 762 -19.92 -11.76 15.10
CA SER A 762 -20.73 -11.90 13.89
C SER A 762 -20.79 -13.36 13.43
N GLY A 763 -21.96 -13.77 12.92
CA GLY A 763 -22.11 -15.11 12.31
C GLY A 763 -21.82 -16.29 13.25
N ILE A 764 -22.31 -16.28 14.49
CA ILE A 764 -22.09 -17.38 15.45
C ILE A 764 -22.69 -18.69 14.90
N PRO A 765 -21.88 -19.73 14.62
CA PRO A 765 -22.40 -21.00 14.12
C PRO A 765 -23.21 -21.70 15.22
N THR A 766 -24.23 -22.49 14.86
CA THR A 766 -25.09 -23.20 15.83
C THR A 766 -25.36 -24.64 15.37
N GLY A 767 -25.75 -25.51 16.31
CA GLY A 767 -26.03 -26.92 16.03
C GLY A 767 -24.81 -27.69 15.51
N ASP A 768 -25.01 -28.56 14.52
CA ASP A 768 -23.97 -29.47 13.99
C ASP A 768 -22.79 -28.74 13.31
N VAL A 769 -22.99 -27.47 12.92
CA VAL A 769 -21.97 -26.62 12.28
C VAL A 769 -21.12 -25.86 13.31
N TYR A 770 -21.46 -25.93 14.61
CA TYR A 770 -20.77 -25.17 15.65
C TYR A 770 -19.26 -25.47 15.69
N GLN A 771 -18.47 -24.41 15.62
CA GLN A 771 -17.03 -24.42 15.86
C GLN A 771 -16.72 -23.33 16.89
N PRO A 772 -15.76 -23.55 17.81
CA PRO A 772 -15.36 -22.53 18.76
C PRO A 772 -14.91 -21.25 18.04
N ILE A 773 -15.62 -20.15 18.27
CA ILE A 773 -15.31 -18.84 17.66
C ILE A 773 -14.11 -18.16 18.33
N ALA A 774 -13.75 -18.58 19.54
CA ALA A 774 -12.60 -18.05 20.26
C ALA A 774 -11.75 -19.18 20.87
N THR A 775 -10.44 -19.05 20.75
CA THR A 775 -9.46 -19.86 21.49
C THR A 775 -8.63 -18.92 22.37
N VAL A 776 -8.88 -18.94 23.68
CA VAL A 776 -8.22 -18.04 24.64
C VAL A 776 -7.29 -18.85 25.53
N LYS A 777 -5.98 -18.70 25.32
CA LYS A 777 -4.93 -19.28 26.17
C LYS A 777 -4.12 -18.23 26.93
N GLY A 778 -4.06 -17.00 26.42
CA GLY A 778 -3.40 -15.85 27.06
C GLY A 778 -4.26 -15.13 28.09
N ASP A 779 -3.82 -13.95 28.52
CA ASP A 779 -4.41 -13.21 29.64
C ASP A 779 -5.24 -12.00 29.17
N ILE A 780 -6.44 -11.84 29.77
CA ILE A 780 -7.35 -10.72 29.50
C ILE A 780 -7.56 -9.96 30.80
N GLN A 781 -7.09 -8.71 30.85
CA GLN A 781 -7.03 -7.93 32.08
C GLN A 781 -7.87 -6.65 32.00
N SER A 782 -8.80 -6.47 32.92
CA SER A 782 -9.56 -5.23 33.11
C SER A 782 -9.53 -4.76 34.57
N GLY A 783 -8.44 -5.05 35.29
CA GLY A 783 -8.30 -4.75 36.71
C GLY A 783 -8.16 -3.26 37.03
N GLY A 784 -8.59 -2.87 38.23
CA GLY A 784 -8.33 -1.53 38.76
C GLY A 784 -6.86 -1.35 39.17
N GLY A 785 -6.34 -0.14 38.98
CA GLY A 785 -4.98 0.24 39.37
C GLY A 785 -4.79 0.26 40.89
N LYS A 786 -3.56 -0.02 41.33
CA LYS A 786 -3.21 -0.03 42.76
C LYS A 786 -2.99 1.39 43.29
N GLY A 787 -3.62 1.70 44.42
CA GLY A 787 -3.27 2.85 45.25
C GLY A 787 -2.06 2.56 46.13
N LYS A 788 -1.35 3.59 46.59
CA LYS A 788 -0.16 3.44 47.45
C LYS A 788 -0.42 3.99 48.85
N GLY A 789 0.08 3.28 49.87
CA GLY A 789 -0.11 3.67 51.27
C GLY A 789 -1.57 3.55 51.72
N ILE A 790 -2.14 4.66 52.18
CA ILE A 790 -3.55 4.77 52.63
C ILE A 790 -4.51 4.97 51.43
N GLY A 791 -3.99 5.17 50.21
CA GLY A 791 -4.79 5.34 49.00
C GLY A 791 -5.53 4.08 48.58
N GLY A 792 -6.79 4.23 48.15
CA GLY A 792 -7.62 3.13 47.68
C GLY A 792 -7.21 2.61 46.30
N SER A 793 -7.33 1.30 46.07
CA SER A 793 -7.23 0.73 44.73
C SER A 793 -8.50 1.01 43.92
N GLY A 794 -8.35 1.15 42.60
CA GLY A 794 -9.48 1.27 41.69
C GLY A 794 -10.29 -0.02 41.64
N ALA A 795 -11.58 0.10 41.31
CA ALA A 795 -12.41 -1.06 41.04
C ALA A 795 -12.11 -1.66 39.67
N ASN A 796 -12.40 -2.95 39.52
CA ASN A 796 -12.29 -3.65 38.25
C ASN A 796 -13.27 -3.09 37.22
N GLY A 797 -12.84 -3.11 35.97
CA GLY A 797 -13.63 -2.83 34.80
C GLY A 797 -14.52 -3.98 34.37
N THR A 798 -15.02 -3.92 33.14
CA THR A 798 -16.00 -4.89 32.61
C THR A 798 -15.49 -5.57 31.35
N ILE A 799 -15.59 -6.90 31.31
CA ILE A 799 -15.41 -7.72 30.11
C ILE A 799 -16.79 -8.25 29.72
N SER A 800 -17.27 -7.90 28.54
CA SER A 800 -18.61 -8.26 28.05
C SER A 800 -18.53 -8.86 26.64
N GLY A 801 -19.59 -9.57 26.24
CA GLY A 801 -19.71 -10.16 24.91
C GLY A 801 -21.15 -10.10 24.42
N LYS A 802 -21.34 -10.22 23.10
CA LYS A 802 -22.67 -10.25 22.49
C LYS A 802 -23.54 -11.36 23.08
N ALA A 803 -24.84 -11.12 23.16
CA ALA A 803 -25.82 -12.11 23.60
C ALA A 803 -25.76 -13.40 22.75
N CYS A 804 -25.42 -14.52 23.38
CA CYS A 804 -25.27 -15.79 22.68
C CYS A 804 -26.63 -16.40 22.25
N PRO A 805 -26.66 -17.13 21.11
CA PRO A 805 -27.86 -17.84 20.67
C PRO A 805 -28.22 -18.98 21.64
N LYS A 806 -29.34 -19.67 21.37
CA LYS A 806 -29.81 -20.81 22.18
C LYS A 806 -28.72 -21.89 22.23
N GLY A 807 -28.61 -22.61 23.34
CA GLY A 807 -27.59 -23.65 23.57
C GLY A 807 -26.19 -23.16 23.99
N LEU A 808 -25.84 -21.88 23.74
CA LEU A 808 -24.51 -21.32 24.04
C LEU A 808 -24.56 -20.27 25.17
N TYR A 809 -23.48 -20.08 25.93
CA TYR A 809 -23.40 -19.09 27.02
C TYR A 809 -21.98 -18.50 27.18
N GLY A 810 -21.84 -17.49 28.05
CA GLY A 810 -20.58 -16.83 28.35
C GLY A 810 -20.18 -15.75 27.34
N THR A 811 -19.02 -15.13 27.55
CA THR A 811 -18.48 -14.06 26.68
C THR A 811 -18.09 -14.57 25.30
N PHE A 812 -17.65 -15.84 25.20
CA PHE A 812 -17.16 -16.48 23.97
C PHE A 812 -18.17 -17.44 23.33
N CYS A 813 -19.42 -17.46 23.81
CA CYS A 813 -20.48 -18.37 23.35
C CYS A 813 -20.05 -19.84 23.31
N GLU A 814 -19.65 -20.33 24.48
CA GLU A 814 -19.30 -21.74 24.73
C GLU A 814 -20.56 -22.59 24.90
N GLU A 815 -20.45 -23.89 24.64
CA GLU A 815 -21.53 -24.85 24.80
C GLU A 815 -21.95 -24.98 26.27
N CYS A 816 -23.26 -24.94 26.58
CA CYS A 816 -23.76 -25.19 27.93
C CYS A 816 -23.26 -26.55 28.48
N PRO A 817 -22.96 -26.67 29.79
CA PRO A 817 -22.47 -27.90 30.39
C PRO A 817 -23.38 -29.12 30.15
N PRO A 818 -22.84 -30.35 30.08
CA PRO A 818 -23.65 -31.55 29.85
C PRO A 818 -24.72 -31.71 30.93
N GLY A 819 -25.93 -32.08 30.51
CA GLY A 819 -27.10 -32.17 31.41
C GLY A 819 -27.80 -30.84 31.67
N THR A 820 -27.48 -29.80 30.91
CA THR A 820 -28.22 -28.52 30.89
C THR A 820 -28.72 -28.18 29.48
N TYR A 821 -29.79 -27.39 29.38
CA TYR A 821 -30.34 -26.88 28.12
C TYR A 821 -30.62 -25.37 28.23
N LYS A 822 -30.58 -24.67 27.11
CA LYS A 822 -30.84 -23.23 27.03
C LYS A 822 -31.71 -22.89 25.82
N ASN A 823 -32.94 -22.46 26.10
CA ASN A 823 -33.95 -22.14 25.09
C ASN A 823 -34.10 -20.64 24.80
N VAL A 824 -33.42 -19.77 25.55
CA VAL A 824 -33.43 -18.31 25.40
C VAL A 824 -32.09 -17.77 24.90
N THR A 825 -32.12 -16.61 24.24
CA THR A 825 -30.92 -15.84 23.88
C THR A 825 -30.38 -15.10 25.11
N GLY A 826 -29.06 -15.03 25.25
CA GLY A 826 -28.39 -14.36 26.38
C GLY A 826 -27.07 -15.05 26.74
N SER A 827 -26.21 -14.37 27.48
CA SER A 827 -24.85 -14.87 27.77
C SER A 827 -24.65 -15.32 29.21
N ASP A 828 -25.63 -15.10 30.10
CA ASP A 828 -25.53 -15.50 31.50
C ASP A 828 -25.55 -17.02 31.67
N ARG A 829 -24.63 -17.53 32.49
CA ARG A 829 -24.54 -18.96 32.81
C ARG A 829 -25.81 -19.50 33.49
N SER A 830 -26.53 -18.64 34.22
CA SER A 830 -27.80 -18.99 34.87
C SER A 830 -28.91 -19.36 33.87
N LEU A 831 -28.75 -19.02 32.59
CA LEU A 831 -29.69 -19.37 31.53
C LEU A 831 -29.56 -20.84 31.07
N CYS A 832 -28.46 -21.53 31.39
CA CYS A 832 -28.33 -22.97 31.18
C CYS A 832 -29.09 -23.71 32.30
N GLN A 833 -30.31 -24.14 32.00
CA GLN A 833 -31.20 -24.81 32.96
C GLN A 833 -30.91 -26.31 33.04
N VAL A 834 -31.02 -26.90 34.22
CA VAL A 834 -30.76 -28.34 34.42
C VAL A 834 -31.86 -29.18 33.78
N CYS A 835 -31.48 -30.24 33.07
CA CYS A 835 -32.42 -31.17 32.45
C CYS A 835 -33.14 -32.02 33.52
N PRO A 836 -34.45 -32.28 33.38
CA PRO A 836 -35.22 -33.02 34.38
C PRO A 836 -34.73 -34.48 34.54
N VAL A 837 -34.26 -34.82 35.74
CA VAL A 837 -33.62 -36.11 36.10
C VAL A 837 -34.59 -37.29 36.01
N HIS A 838 -35.91 -37.06 36.10
CA HIS A 838 -36.94 -38.12 36.09
C HIS A 838 -37.07 -38.88 34.76
N LYS A 839 -36.41 -38.41 33.69
CA LYS A 839 -36.39 -39.06 32.38
C LYS A 839 -35.05 -39.74 32.03
N LEU A 840 -34.06 -39.70 32.92
CA LEU A 840 -32.76 -40.33 32.70
C LEU A 840 -32.76 -41.76 33.27
N PRO A 841 -32.53 -42.80 32.44
CA PRO A 841 -32.37 -44.17 32.92
C PRO A 841 -31.23 -44.28 33.95
N ARG A 842 -31.35 -45.18 34.94
CA ARG A 842 -30.37 -45.33 36.04
C ARG A 842 -28.93 -45.63 35.57
N ARG A 843 -28.76 -46.13 34.34
CA ARG A 843 -27.47 -46.48 33.72
C ARG A 843 -27.14 -45.58 32.51
N ALA A 844 -27.69 -44.37 32.46
CA ALA A 844 -27.44 -43.39 31.41
C ALA A 844 -26.71 -42.15 31.97
N VAL A 845 -25.91 -41.51 31.12
CA VAL A 845 -25.20 -40.26 31.39
C VAL A 845 -25.47 -39.29 30.25
N TYR A 846 -25.71 -38.02 30.57
CA TYR A 846 -25.89 -36.97 29.56
C TYR A 846 -24.61 -36.78 28.74
N ILE A 847 -24.77 -36.60 27.43
CA ILE A 847 -23.67 -36.33 26.51
C ILE A 847 -23.64 -34.84 26.14
N SER A 848 -22.45 -34.31 25.87
CA SER A 848 -22.29 -33.02 25.22
C SER A 848 -22.62 -33.17 23.74
N VAL A 849 -23.42 -32.24 23.20
CA VAL A 849 -23.73 -32.16 21.78
C VAL A 849 -23.20 -30.86 21.23
N ARG A 850 -22.67 -30.93 20.01
CA ARG A 850 -22.09 -29.81 19.30
C ARG A 850 -23.10 -28.67 19.18
N GLY A 851 -22.70 -27.46 19.56
CA GLY A 851 -23.58 -26.28 19.54
C GLY A 851 -24.53 -26.16 20.74
N GLY A 852 -24.41 -27.05 21.73
CA GLY A 852 -25.20 -27.03 22.96
C GLY A 852 -26.66 -27.46 22.77
N ILE A 853 -27.32 -27.78 23.88
CA ILE A 853 -28.69 -28.32 23.86
C ILE A 853 -29.69 -27.16 23.97
N THR A 854 -30.61 -27.07 23.02
CA THR A 854 -31.61 -26.00 22.95
C THR A 854 -32.93 -26.36 23.64
N GLU A 855 -33.33 -27.62 23.59
CA GLU A 855 -34.64 -28.11 24.04
C GLU A 855 -34.53 -29.43 24.82
N THR A 856 -35.62 -29.81 25.49
CA THR A 856 -35.71 -31.10 26.21
C THR A 856 -36.53 -32.11 25.40
N PRO A 857 -36.22 -33.43 25.45
CA PRO A 857 -35.28 -34.11 26.34
C PRO A 857 -33.81 -33.98 25.93
N CYS A 858 -32.93 -33.91 26.93
CA CYS A 858 -31.49 -33.80 26.70
C CYS A 858 -30.89 -35.14 26.30
N PRO A 859 -29.99 -35.17 25.29
CA PRO A 859 -29.40 -36.40 24.79
C PRO A 859 -28.52 -37.07 25.85
N TYR A 860 -28.65 -38.40 25.95
CA TYR A 860 -27.91 -39.24 26.89
C TYR A 860 -27.41 -40.50 26.18
N GLN A 861 -26.39 -41.13 26.74
CA GLN A 861 -25.90 -42.43 26.33
C GLN A 861 -25.78 -43.36 27.53
N CYS A 862 -25.85 -44.67 27.29
CA CYS A 862 -25.60 -45.63 28.36
C CYS A 862 -24.12 -45.62 28.77
N ILE A 863 -23.83 -45.93 30.04
CA ILE A 863 -22.45 -45.91 30.59
C ILE A 863 -21.51 -46.90 29.85
N SER A 864 -22.07 -47.91 29.18
CA SER A 864 -21.33 -48.93 28.44
C SER A 864 -22.18 -49.48 27.28
N ASP A 865 -21.51 -49.89 26.21
CA ASP A 865 -22.11 -50.53 25.02
C ASP A 865 -22.83 -51.86 25.31
N ARG A 866 -22.69 -52.42 26.52
CA ARG A 866 -23.43 -53.62 26.96
C ARG A 866 -24.90 -53.36 27.24
N TYR A 867 -25.31 -52.10 27.32
CA TYR A 867 -26.67 -51.68 27.61
C TYR A 867 -27.28 -51.05 26.36
N HIS A 868 -28.50 -51.46 26.02
CA HIS A 868 -29.18 -50.98 24.82
C HIS A 868 -30.08 -49.77 25.12
N MET A 869 -30.02 -48.77 24.24
CA MET A 869 -30.86 -47.57 24.23
C MET A 869 -32.31 -47.97 23.89
N PRO A 870 -33.37 -47.41 24.51
CA PRO A 870 -33.40 -46.19 25.33
C PRO A 870 -33.30 -46.38 26.85
N ASP A 871 -33.67 -47.54 27.41
CA ASP A 871 -33.75 -47.71 28.87
C ASP A 871 -32.44 -48.19 29.53
N CYS A 872 -31.39 -48.42 28.73
CA CYS A 872 -30.09 -48.95 29.16
C CYS A 872 -30.22 -50.30 29.88
N TYR A 873 -31.06 -51.18 29.34
CA TYR A 873 -31.24 -52.56 29.80
C TYR A 873 -30.18 -53.49 29.21
N THR A 874 -29.92 -54.59 29.90
CA THR A 874 -29.17 -55.72 29.35
C THR A 874 -30.04 -56.50 28.36
N ALA A 875 -29.43 -57.25 27.43
CA ALA A 875 -30.17 -58.07 26.45
C ALA A 875 -31.17 -59.05 27.10
N LEU A 876 -30.87 -59.55 28.31
CA LEU A 876 -31.79 -60.40 29.07
C LEU A 876 -32.98 -59.60 29.64
N GLU A 877 -32.73 -58.40 30.16
CA GLU A 877 -33.78 -57.51 30.68
C GLU A 877 -34.72 -57.04 29.57
N GLU A 878 -34.21 -56.70 28.37
CA GLU A 878 -35.04 -56.38 27.20
C GLU A 878 -35.94 -57.56 26.81
N LEU A 879 -35.41 -58.79 26.79
CA LEU A 879 -36.22 -59.98 26.55
C LEU A 879 -37.32 -60.12 27.62
N ILE A 880 -36.98 -59.93 28.89
CA ILE A 880 -37.96 -60.02 29.98
C ILE A 880 -39.07 -58.97 29.84
N TYR A 881 -38.72 -57.72 29.51
CA TYR A 881 -39.68 -56.63 29.42
C TYR A 881 -40.47 -56.61 28.11
N THR A 882 -39.94 -57.10 27.00
CA THR A 882 -40.69 -57.28 25.74
C THR A 882 -41.85 -58.27 25.90
N PHE A 883 -41.71 -59.28 26.79
CA PHE A 883 -42.80 -60.19 27.14
C PHE A 883 -43.72 -59.69 28.28
N GLY A 884 -43.71 -58.39 28.58
CA GLY A 884 -44.60 -57.79 29.58
C GLY A 884 -44.05 -57.83 31.02
N GLY A 885 -42.73 -58.02 31.16
CA GLY A 885 -42.02 -57.95 32.44
C GLY A 885 -41.74 -59.32 33.08
N PRO A 886 -41.04 -59.32 34.23
CA PRO A 886 -40.54 -60.54 34.88
C PRO A 886 -41.60 -61.58 35.17
N TRP A 887 -42.82 -61.12 35.51
CA TRP A 887 -43.94 -61.98 35.86
C TRP A 887 -44.54 -62.71 34.65
N LEU A 888 -44.78 -62.01 33.54
CA LEU A 888 -45.35 -62.59 32.33
C LEU A 888 -44.32 -63.48 31.61
N PHE A 889 -43.06 -63.05 31.54
CA PHE A 889 -41.98 -63.88 31.01
C PHE A 889 -41.78 -65.15 31.86
N GLY A 890 -41.85 -65.04 33.18
CA GLY A 890 -41.80 -66.19 34.09
C GLY A 890 -42.97 -67.16 33.89
N LEU A 891 -44.19 -66.66 33.67
CA LEU A 891 -45.38 -67.48 33.36
C LEU A 891 -45.30 -68.16 31.98
N LEU A 892 -44.80 -67.45 30.97
CA LEU A 892 -44.56 -68.01 29.64
C LEU A 892 -43.46 -69.07 29.67
N LEU A 893 -42.37 -68.82 30.37
CA LEU A 893 -41.27 -69.77 30.52
C LEU A 893 -41.71 -71.01 31.30
N THR A 894 -42.45 -70.85 32.40
CA THR A 894 -43.03 -71.99 33.12
C THR A 894 -44.06 -72.73 32.28
N GLY A 895 -44.90 -72.04 31.51
CA GLY A 895 -45.82 -72.65 30.55
C GLY A 895 -45.08 -73.44 29.46
N LEU A 896 -43.99 -72.90 28.91
CA LEU A 896 -43.16 -73.55 27.91
C LEU A 896 -42.41 -74.75 28.51
N LEU A 897 -41.92 -74.66 29.74
CA LEU A 897 -41.29 -75.76 30.46
C LEU A 897 -42.30 -76.86 30.80
N ILE A 898 -43.54 -76.53 31.16
CA ILE A 898 -44.63 -77.49 31.35
C ILE A 898 -45.00 -78.16 30.02
N LEU A 899 -45.07 -77.39 28.93
CA LEU A 899 -45.33 -77.92 27.60
C LEU A 899 -44.18 -78.79 27.09
N LEU A 900 -42.93 -78.41 27.34
CA LEU A 900 -41.75 -79.21 27.04
C LEU A 900 -41.71 -80.47 27.91
N ALA A 901 -42.08 -80.39 29.19
CA ALA A 901 -42.22 -81.54 30.08
C ALA A 901 -43.35 -82.47 29.64
N LEU A 902 -44.45 -81.94 29.09
CA LEU A 902 -45.54 -82.72 28.48
C LEU A 902 -45.10 -83.35 27.16
N VAL A 903 -44.38 -82.64 26.30
CA VAL A 903 -43.81 -83.18 25.06
C VAL A 903 -42.76 -84.26 25.37
N LEU A 904 -41.93 -84.05 26.38
CA LEU A 904 -40.96 -85.03 26.87
C LEU A 904 -41.63 -86.21 27.60
N SER A 905 -42.78 -86.02 28.25
CA SER A 905 -43.54 -87.12 28.87
C SER A 905 -44.30 -87.94 27.82
N VAL A 906 -44.84 -87.31 26.77
CA VAL A 906 -45.42 -87.98 25.59
C VAL A 906 -44.33 -88.69 24.77
N ALA A 907 -43.14 -88.10 24.65
CA ALA A 907 -41.98 -88.72 24.01
C ALA A 907 -41.40 -89.88 24.86
N ARG A 908 -41.55 -89.87 26.19
CA ARG A 908 -41.17 -90.98 27.09
C ARG A 908 -42.22 -92.07 27.24
N MET A 909 -43.46 -91.87 26.82
CA MET A 909 -44.51 -92.91 26.84
C MET A 909 -44.48 -93.84 25.61
N LYS A 910 -43.55 -93.64 24.67
CA LYS A 910 -43.45 -94.44 23.44
C LYS A 910 -42.04 -94.92 23.06
N PHE A 911 -41.11 -95.02 24.02
CA PHE A 911 -39.79 -95.62 23.77
C PHE A 911 -39.25 -96.40 24.98
N VAL A 912 -39.43 -97.72 24.97
CA VAL A 912 -38.58 -98.72 25.64
C VAL A 912 -38.33 -99.88 24.65
N GLY A 913 -37.06 -100.13 24.33
CA GLY A 913 -36.52 -101.37 23.73
C GLY A 913 -36.24 -101.32 22.23
N VAL A 914 -35.05 -100.87 21.75
CA VAL A 914 -33.81 -101.68 21.48
C VAL A 914 -33.93 -102.44 20.13
N ASP A 915 -33.04 -102.36 19.13
CA ASP A 915 -31.74 -101.70 18.97
C ASP A 915 -31.36 -101.54 17.48
N GLU A 916 -30.41 -100.63 17.25
CA GLU A 916 -29.41 -100.54 16.17
C GLU A 916 -29.77 -100.05 14.73
N LEU A 917 -29.54 -98.74 14.57
CA LEU A 917 -28.72 -98.05 13.54
C LEU A 917 -29.11 -98.16 12.05
N PRO A 918 -29.79 -97.14 11.48
CA PRO A 918 -30.12 -97.11 10.07
C PRO A 918 -29.10 -96.32 9.23
N GLY A 919 -28.58 -96.96 8.19
CA GLY A 919 -28.83 -96.49 6.82
C GLY A 919 -29.85 -97.45 6.17
N PRO A 920 -30.28 -97.31 4.89
CA PRO A 920 -29.88 -96.33 3.87
C PRO A 920 -31.07 -95.77 3.03
N ALA A 921 -30.74 -94.97 2.01
CA ALA A 921 -31.35 -94.97 0.67
C ALA A 921 -32.49 -93.94 0.35
N PRO A 922 -32.78 -93.68 -0.94
CA PRO A 922 -32.32 -92.44 -1.59
C PRO A 922 -33.31 -91.82 -2.61
N THR A 923 -32.93 -90.64 -3.12
CA THR A 923 -33.08 -90.11 -4.51
C THR A 923 -34.37 -90.30 -5.33
N GLN A 924 -34.95 -89.16 -5.72
CA GLN A 924 -35.48 -88.81 -7.07
C GLN A 924 -35.39 -87.27 -7.14
N HIS A 925 -34.53 -86.56 -7.88
CA HIS A 925 -34.08 -86.55 -9.28
C HIS A 925 -35.15 -86.30 -10.36
N GLY A 926 -35.15 -85.06 -10.87
CA GLY A 926 -35.52 -84.61 -12.22
C GLY A 926 -34.95 -83.19 -12.39
N SER A 927 -33.77 -82.98 -12.99
CA SER A 927 -33.46 -82.83 -14.42
C SER A 927 -34.30 -81.76 -15.12
N GLN A 928 -33.66 -80.68 -15.61
CA GLN A 928 -33.51 -80.39 -17.06
C GLN A 928 -33.11 -78.91 -17.35
N ILE A 929 -31.90 -78.76 -17.91
CA ILE A 929 -31.47 -77.84 -19.00
C ILE A 929 -31.27 -76.33 -18.72
N ASP A 930 -29.98 -75.95 -18.65
CA ASP A 930 -29.16 -75.28 -19.69
C ASP A 930 -29.26 -73.77 -19.98
N HIS A 931 -28.07 -73.19 -20.19
CA HIS A 931 -27.69 -71.83 -20.62
C HIS A 931 -28.03 -70.66 -19.65
N SER A 932 -27.17 -69.71 -19.31
CA SER A 932 -25.84 -69.29 -19.76
C SER A 932 -25.23 -68.32 -18.73
N PHE A 933 -23.91 -68.43 -18.51
CA PHE A 933 -22.89 -67.36 -18.40
C PHE A 933 -23.30 -65.86 -18.48
N PRO A 934 -22.42 -64.92 -18.02
CA PRO A 934 -21.24 -65.01 -17.12
C PRO A 934 -21.20 -63.82 -16.10
N PHE A 935 -20.17 -63.46 -15.32
CA PHE A 935 -18.75 -63.82 -15.15
C PHE A 935 -18.30 -63.34 -13.75
N LEU A 936 -17.41 -64.11 -13.10
CA LEU A 936 -16.63 -63.73 -11.91
C LEU A 936 -15.27 -63.16 -12.34
N GLU A 937 -14.48 -62.73 -11.34
CA GLU A 937 -13.01 -62.50 -11.35
C GLU A 937 -12.59 -61.08 -11.76
N SER A 938 -12.09 -60.25 -10.84
CA SER A 938 -10.84 -60.41 -10.06
C SER A 938 -9.63 -60.66 -10.94
N LEU A 939 -8.99 -59.59 -11.40
CA LEU A 939 -7.53 -59.41 -11.38
C LEU A 939 -7.23 -58.03 -11.98
N ASN A 940 -6.95 -57.04 -11.14
CA ASN A 940 -5.81 -56.14 -11.35
C ASN A 940 -5.60 -55.26 -10.13
N GLU A 941 -5.15 -55.89 -9.05
CA GLU A 941 -4.06 -55.28 -8.29
C GLU A 941 -2.79 -55.66 -9.06
N VAL A 942 -1.95 -54.66 -9.34
CA VAL A 942 -0.62 -54.78 -9.97
C VAL A 942 -0.57 -54.90 -11.50
N LEU A 943 -0.88 -53.79 -12.17
CA LEU A 943 0.01 -53.27 -13.21
C LEU A 943 -0.13 -51.74 -13.28
N GLU A 944 0.87 -51.10 -12.70
CA GLU A 944 1.21 -49.70 -12.87
C GLU A 944 1.24 -49.25 -14.35
N THR A 945 1.12 -47.93 -14.49
CA THR A 945 1.63 -47.08 -15.59
C THR A 945 0.73 -46.85 -16.81
N ASN A 946 -0.12 -45.82 -16.74
CA ASN A 946 0.18 -44.49 -17.30
C ASN A 946 -1.08 -43.60 -17.29
N ARG A 947 -1.01 -42.48 -16.52
CA ARG A 947 -1.59 -41.13 -16.75
C ARG A 947 -2.97 -41.04 -17.45
N VAL A 948 -3.96 -40.33 -16.90
CA VAL A 948 -3.90 -38.92 -16.51
C VAL A 948 -4.85 -38.64 -15.34
N GLU A 949 -4.36 -37.79 -14.42
CA GLU A 949 -5.02 -37.23 -13.24
C GLU A 949 -6.44 -36.71 -13.49
N GLU A 950 -7.39 -37.07 -12.62
CA GLU A 950 -8.52 -36.18 -12.32
C GLU A 950 -8.60 -35.99 -10.80
N SER A 951 -8.36 -34.74 -10.43
CA SER A 951 -8.03 -34.23 -9.11
C SER A 951 -9.25 -34.05 -8.22
N GLN A 952 -9.01 -34.14 -6.91
CA GLN A 952 -9.90 -33.71 -5.82
C GLN A 952 -10.09 -32.17 -5.79
N SER A 953 -10.20 -31.48 -6.93
CA SER A 953 -10.07 -30.02 -7.03
C SER A 953 -11.15 -29.33 -7.88
N HIS A 954 -12.41 -29.72 -7.76
CA HIS A 954 -13.53 -28.95 -8.33
C HIS A 954 -14.35 -28.30 -7.21
N VAL A 955 -14.54 -26.97 -7.30
CA VAL A 955 -15.24 -26.18 -6.27
C VAL A 955 -16.75 -26.45 -6.28
N HIS A 956 -17.38 -26.53 -7.46
CA HIS A 956 -18.82 -26.77 -7.61
C HIS A 956 -19.16 -27.35 -8.99
N ARG A 957 -20.27 -28.11 -9.11
CA ARG A 957 -20.80 -28.65 -10.38
C ARG A 957 -22.17 -28.06 -10.67
N MET A 958 -22.30 -27.41 -11.83
CA MET A 958 -23.59 -26.92 -12.33
C MET A 958 -24.22 -27.96 -13.25
N TYR A 959 -25.53 -28.13 -13.17
CA TYR A 959 -26.28 -29.11 -13.96
C TYR A 959 -27.22 -28.42 -14.95
N PHE A 960 -27.25 -28.91 -16.18
CA PHE A 960 -28.26 -28.52 -17.16
C PHE A 960 -29.62 -29.13 -16.78
N ILE A 961 -30.66 -28.32 -16.89
CA ILE A 961 -32.05 -28.68 -16.69
C ILE A 961 -32.66 -29.04 -18.05
N GLY A 962 -33.60 -29.99 -18.06
CA GLY A 962 -34.40 -30.37 -19.23
C GLY A 962 -33.95 -31.67 -19.93
N PRO A 963 -34.87 -32.37 -20.63
CA PRO A 963 -34.62 -33.66 -21.27
C PRO A 963 -33.83 -33.58 -22.61
N ASN A 964 -33.41 -32.38 -23.02
CA ASN A 964 -32.68 -32.11 -24.26
C ASN A 964 -33.39 -32.62 -25.52
N THR A 965 -34.69 -32.38 -25.62
CA THR A 965 -35.47 -32.64 -26.83
C THR A 965 -35.45 -31.40 -27.72
N PHE A 966 -35.86 -31.52 -28.99
CA PHE A 966 -35.90 -30.36 -29.88
C PHE A 966 -36.87 -29.26 -29.40
N SER A 967 -37.89 -29.63 -28.63
CA SER A 967 -38.82 -28.70 -27.98
C SER A 967 -38.33 -28.15 -26.64
N GLU A 968 -37.49 -28.92 -25.93
CA GLU A 968 -36.94 -28.56 -24.62
C GLU A 968 -35.42 -28.81 -24.61
N PRO A 969 -34.62 -27.84 -25.12
CA PRO A 969 -33.16 -27.93 -25.12
C PRO A 969 -32.59 -27.90 -23.69
N TRP A 970 -31.29 -28.20 -23.55
CA TRP A 970 -30.61 -27.99 -22.28
C TRP A 970 -30.64 -26.52 -21.88
N GLN A 971 -30.95 -26.26 -20.61
CA GLN A 971 -30.97 -24.91 -20.04
C GLN A 971 -30.21 -24.87 -18.72
N LEU A 972 -29.38 -23.85 -18.55
CA LEU A 972 -28.74 -23.52 -17.29
C LEU A 972 -29.57 -22.41 -16.61
N PRO A 973 -29.88 -22.51 -15.30
CA PRO A 973 -30.66 -21.49 -14.61
C PRO A 973 -29.85 -20.18 -14.45
N HIS A 974 -30.53 -19.04 -14.56
CA HIS A 974 -29.94 -17.70 -14.37
C HIS A 974 -29.57 -17.39 -12.92
N THR A 975 -30.16 -18.08 -11.95
CA THR A 975 -29.83 -17.85 -10.54
C THR A 975 -28.59 -18.67 -10.15
N PRO A 976 -27.47 -18.02 -9.75
CA PRO A 976 -26.33 -18.75 -9.21
C PRO A 976 -26.73 -19.49 -7.92
N SER A 977 -26.19 -20.70 -7.71
CA SER A 977 -26.41 -21.44 -6.47
C SER A 977 -25.73 -20.73 -5.28
N GLU A 978 -26.23 -20.92 -4.06
CA GLU A 978 -25.66 -20.28 -2.85
C GLU A 978 -24.16 -20.56 -2.67
N GLN A 979 -23.64 -21.66 -3.24
CA GLN A 979 -22.24 -22.06 -3.16
C GLN A 979 -21.30 -21.31 -4.12
N ILE A 980 -21.83 -20.73 -5.20
CA ILE A 980 -21.04 -20.00 -6.22
C ILE A 980 -21.28 -18.49 -6.20
N HIS A 981 -22.28 -18.03 -5.47
CA HIS A 981 -22.66 -16.61 -5.35
C HIS A 981 -21.46 -15.72 -4.95
N ASP A 982 -20.59 -16.21 -4.09
CA ASP A 982 -19.42 -15.47 -3.60
C ASP A 982 -18.22 -15.52 -4.56
N ILE A 983 -18.26 -16.41 -5.55
CA ILE A 983 -17.17 -16.66 -6.52
C ILE A 983 -17.45 -15.96 -7.85
N VAL A 984 -18.70 -15.59 -8.14
CA VAL A 984 -19.12 -15.12 -9.46
C VAL A 984 -19.79 -13.74 -9.38
N TYR A 985 -19.55 -12.87 -10.37
CA TYR A 985 -20.31 -11.64 -10.56
C TYR A 985 -21.68 -11.97 -11.16
N GLU A 986 -22.76 -11.63 -10.46
CA GLU A 986 -24.13 -12.04 -10.82
C GLU A 986 -24.54 -11.55 -12.22
N SER A 987 -24.22 -10.30 -12.57
CA SER A 987 -24.53 -9.74 -13.90
C SER A 987 -23.78 -10.45 -15.02
N ALA A 988 -22.48 -10.69 -14.85
CA ALA A 988 -21.66 -11.40 -15.84
C ALA A 988 -21.96 -12.91 -15.90
N PHE A 989 -22.40 -13.50 -14.80
CA PHE A 989 -22.92 -14.88 -14.78
C PHE A 989 -24.16 -14.99 -15.66
N ASN A 990 -25.10 -14.05 -15.54
CA ASN A 990 -26.31 -14.07 -16.35
C ASN A 990 -26.01 -14.00 -17.85
N THR A 991 -25.06 -13.14 -18.27
CA THR A 991 -24.59 -13.09 -19.66
C THR A 991 -23.99 -14.42 -20.12
N PHE A 992 -23.15 -15.04 -19.29
CA PHE A 992 -22.60 -16.37 -19.56
C PHE A 992 -23.69 -17.45 -19.69
N VAL A 993 -24.71 -17.40 -18.84
CA VAL A 993 -25.87 -18.30 -18.92
C VAL A 993 -26.65 -18.08 -20.21
N ASP A 994 -26.86 -16.82 -20.62
CA ASP A 994 -27.52 -16.47 -21.88
C ASP A 994 -26.76 -17.05 -23.09
N GLU A 995 -25.43 -16.89 -23.12
CA GLU A 995 -24.58 -17.41 -24.19
C GLU A 995 -24.59 -18.95 -24.26
N ILE A 996 -24.49 -19.62 -23.11
CA ILE A 996 -24.60 -21.09 -23.04
C ILE A 996 -25.99 -21.57 -23.49
N ASN A 997 -27.06 -20.93 -23.03
CA ASN A 997 -28.43 -21.29 -23.39
C ASN A 997 -28.70 -21.05 -24.89
N ALA A 998 -28.13 -20.00 -25.46
CA ALA A 998 -28.20 -19.74 -26.90
C ALA A 998 -27.49 -20.82 -27.72
N ILE A 999 -26.31 -21.28 -27.29
CA ILE A 999 -25.58 -22.38 -27.95
C ILE A 999 -26.36 -23.69 -27.81
N ALA A 1000 -26.96 -23.96 -26.65
CA ALA A 1000 -27.72 -25.17 -26.38
C ALA A 1000 -29.06 -25.25 -27.14
N ALA A 1001 -29.62 -24.11 -27.57
CA ALA A 1001 -30.89 -24.05 -28.30
C ALA A 1001 -30.83 -24.71 -29.68
N TYR A 1002 -31.88 -25.44 -30.05
CA TYR A 1002 -32.04 -26.02 -31.39
C TYR A 1002 -32.70 -25.04 -32.35
N GLN A 1003 -32.21 -25.00 -33.59
CA GLN A 1003 -32.87 -24.24 -34.65
C GLN A 1003 -34.10 -25.02 -35.17
N TRP A 1004 -35.12 -24.29 -35.61
CA TRP A 1004 -36.42 -24.85 -36.00
C TRP A 1004 -36.33 -25.92 -37.11
N TRP A 1005 -35.39 -25.78 -38.04
CA TRP A 1005 -35.19 -26.75 -39.13
C TRP A 1005 -34.63 -28.09 -38.63
N GLU A 1006 -33.90 -28.11 -37.52
CA GLU A 1006 -33.35 -29.35 -36.95
C GLU A 1006 -34.46 -30.28 -36.47
N GLY A 1007 -35.51 -29.71 -35.86
CA GLY A 1007 -36.72 -30.40 -35.45
C GLY A 1007 -37.62 -30.79 -36.64
N ALA A 1008 -37.62 -29.98 -37.71
CA ALA A 1008 -38.34 -30.31 -38.94
C ALA A 1008 -37.74 -31.54 -39.64
N ILE A 1009 -36.40 -31.65 -39.70
CA ILE A 1009 -35.71 -32.84 -40.23
C ILE A 1009 -35.98 -34.06 -39.35
N TYR A 1010 -35.93 -33.92 -38.02
CA TYR A 1010 -36.29 -35.01 -37.12
C TYR A 1010 -37.73 -35.50 -37.35
N SER A 1011 -38.67 -34.58 -37.54
CA SER A 1011 -40.08 -34.90 -37.83
C SER A 1011 -40.28 -35.54 -39.20
N ALA A 1012 -39.48 -35.18 -40.20
CA ALA A 1012 -39.48 -35.83 -41.51
C ALA A 1012 -38.87 -37.24 -41.44
N LEU A 1013 -37.75 -37.39 -40.71
CA LEU A 1013 -37.07 -38.66 -40.50
C LEU A 1013 -37.90 -39.63 -39.65
N SER A 1014 -38.69 -39.14 -38.70
CA SER A 1014 -39.56 -39.98 -37.86
C SER A 1014 -40.68 -40.63 -38.68
N PHE A 1015 -41.15 -39.97 -39.74
CA PHE A 1015 -42.07 -40.54 -40.73
C PHE A 1015 -41.42 -41.61 -41.63
N ILE A 1016 -40.11 -41.50 -41.92
CA ILE A 1016 -39.36 -42.43 -42.77
C ILE A 1016 -38.91 -43.66 -41.96
N GLY A 1017 -38.57 -43.48 -40.69
CA GLY A 1017 -38.21 -44.55 -39.78
C GLY A 1017 -37.62 -44.03 -38.46
N TYR A 1018 -38.20 -44.46 -37.35
CA TYR A 1018 -37.79 -44.06 -36.00
C TYR A 1018 -36.29 -44.20 -35.67
N PRO A 1019 -35.55 -45.26 -36.07
CA PRO A 1019 -34.13 -45.37 -35.74
C PRO A 1019 -33.25 -44.30 -36.41
N LEU A 1020 -33.62 -43.81 -37.60
CA LEU A 1020 -32.92 -42.73 -38.28
C LEU A 1020 -33.18 -41.38 -37.61
N ALA A 1021 -34.41 -41.15 -37.15
CA ALA A 1021 -34.75 -39.96 -36.37
C ALA A 1021 -33.98 -39.91 -35.04
N CYS A 1022 -33.94 -41.04 -34.31
CA CYS A 1022 -33.19 -41.14 -33.06
C CYS A 1022 -31.68 -40.94 -33.28
N SER A 1023 -31.13 -41.50 -34.36
CA SER A 1023 -29.72 -41.30 -34.75
C SER A 1023 -29.42 -39.83 -35.07
N TRP A 1024 -30.29 -39.16 -35.82
CA TRP A 1024 -30.19 -37.71 -36.10
C TRP A 1024 -30.18 -36.89 -34.81
N GLN A 1025 -31.12 -37.16 -33.90
CA GLN A 1025 -31.19 -36.48 -32.61
C GLN A 1025 -29.91 -36.69 -31.78
N HIS A 1026 -29.40 -37.92 -31.71
CA HIS A 1026 -28.13 -38.21 -31.02
C HIS A 1026 -26.93 -37.51 -31.66
N CYS A 1027 -26.86 -37.46 -32.99
CA CYS A 1027 -25.81 -36.75 -33.71
C CYS A 1027 -25.83 -35.24 -33.40
N ARG A 1028 -27.01 -34.61 -33.45
CA ARG A 1028 -27.17 -33.18 -33.10
C ARG A 1028 -26.81 -32.90 -31.64
N ARG A 1029 -27.22 -33.77 -30.70
CA ARG A 1029 -26.85 -33.66 -29.27
C ARG A 1029 -25.32 -33.70 -29.07
N LYS A 1030 -24.63 -34.62 -29.75
CA LYS A 1030 -23.15 -34.71 -29.67
C LYS A 1030 -22.47 -33.45 -30.22
N LEU A 1031 -22.95 -32.93 -31.35
CA LEU A 1031 -22.41 -31.70 -31.93
C LEU A 1031 -22.59 -30.49 -31.00
N LYS A 1032 -23.76 -30.35 -30.36
CA LYS A 1032 -24.03 -29.28 -29.39
C LYS A 1032 -23.13 -29.35 -28.17
N LEU A 1033 -22.89 -30.56 -27.63
CA LEU A 1033 -21.97 -30.76 -26.51
C LEU A 1033 -20.52 -30.41 -26.89
N GLN A 1034 -20.09 -30.73 -28.13
CA GLN A 1034 -18.75 -30.36 -28.62
C GLN A 1034 -18.60 -28.83 -28.72
N ARG A 1035 -19.59 -28.13 -29.29
CA ARG A 1035 -19.58 -26.67 -29.36
C ARG A 1035 -19.55 -26.00 -27.98
N LEU A 1036 -20.33 -26.52 -27.03
CA LEU A 1036 -20.28 -26.02 -25.64
C LEU A 1036 -18.90 -26.21 -24.99
N ARG A 1037 -18.22 -27.33 -25.29
CA ARG A 1037 -16.87 -27.58 -24.79
C ARG A 1037 -15.83 -26.67 -25.43
N GLU A 1038 -15.95 -26.40 -26.74
CA GLU A 1038 -15.07 -25.48 -27.47
C GLU A 1038 -15.26 -24.04 -26.99
N PHE A 1039 -16.51 -23.60 -26.82
CA PHE A 1039 -16.86 -22.28 -26.30
C PHE A 1039 -16.20 -22.02 -24.92
N VAL A 1040 -16.42 -22.92 -23.96
CA VAL A 1040 -15.86 -22.77 -22.60
C VAL A 1040 -14.34 -22.88 -22.56
N ARG A 1041 -13.72 -23.62 -23.49
CA ARG A 1041 -12.26 -23.84 -23.53
C ARG A 1041 -11.50 -22.73 -24.24
N SER A 1042 -12.09 -22.08 -25.23
CA SER A 1042 -11.34 -21.22 -26.16
C SER A 1042 -11.97 -19.87 -26.49
N GLU A 1043 -13.29 -19.72 -26.40
CA GLU A 1043 -13.98 -18.47 -26.77
C GLU A 1043 -14.35 -17.63 -25.55
N TYR A 1044 -14.68 -18.25 -24.42
CA TYR A 1044 -15.13 -17.55 -23.23
C TYR A 1044 -13.96 -17.04 -22.36
N ASP A 1045 -14.06 -15.78 -21.90
CA ASP A 1045 -13.00 -15.04 -21.20
C ASP A 1045 -13.00 -15.19 -19.67
N HIS A 1046 -13.85 -16.07 -19.14
CA HIS A 1046 -14.04 -16.28 -17.70
C HIS A 1046 -14.41 -15.01 -16.90
N ALA A 1047 -14.96 -13.97 -17.55
CA ALA A 1047 -15.28 -12.69 -16.91
C ALA A 1047 -16.20 -12.83 -15.68
N CYS A 1048 -17.08 -13.82 -15.67
CA CYS A 1048 -17.99 -14.06 -14.56
C CYS A 1048 -17.27 -14.38 -13.24
N LEU A 1049 -16.07 -14.97 -13.24
CA LEU A 1049 -15.36 -15.34 -12.01
C LEU A 1049 -14.77 -14.10 -11.31
N ARG A 1050 -14.89 -14.00 -9.99
CA ARG A 1050 -14.39 -12.85 -9.20
C ARG A 1050 -12.88 -12.86 -8.98
N SER A 1051 -12.25 -14.04 -8.94
CA SER A 1051 -10.82 -14.16 -8.65
C SER A 1051 -9.96 -14.03 -9.91
N CYS A 1052 -9.02 -13.08 -9.90
CA CYS A 1052 -8.04 -12.91 -10.99
C CYS A 1052 -7.18 -14.16 -11.22
N ARG A 1053 -6.89 -14.93 -10.17
CA ARG A 1053 -6.18 -16.22 -10.27
C ARG A 1053 -6.99 -17.27 -11.03
N SER A 1054 -8.32 -17.28 -10.84
CA SER A 1054 -9.22 -18.17 -11.58
C SER A 1054 -9.47 -17.72 -13.02
N ARG A 1055 -9.44 -16.41 -13.29
CA ARG A 1055 -9.51 -15.85 -14.65
C ARG A 1055 -8.26 -16.16 -15.48
N ALA A 1056 -7.09 -16.18 -14.85
CA ALA A 1056 -5.82 -16.50 -15.50
C ALA A 1056 -5.63 -17.99 -15.83
N LEU A 1057 -6.47 -18.88 -15.29
CA LEU A 1057 -6.43 -20.32 -15.55
C LEU A 1057 -7.42 -20.67 -16.66
N TYR A 1058 -6.91 -20.97 -17.87
CA TYR A 1058 -7.69 -21.47 -19.02
C TYR A 1058 -8.49 -22.75 -18.77
N GLU A 1059 -8.31 -23.41 -17.61
CA GLU A 1059 -9.04 -24.62 -17.20
C GLU A 1059 -10.02 -24.38 -16.05
N GLY A 1060 -10.39 -23.12 -15.75
CA GLY A 1060 -11.24 -22.75 -14.62
C GLY A 1060 -12.66 -23.34 -14.67
N ILE A 1061 -13.19 -23.60 -15.87
CA ILE A 1061 -14.51 -24.23 -16.09
C ILE A 1061 -14.35 -25.37 -17.09
N LYS A 1062 -14.92 -26.55 -16.79
CA LYS A 1062 -14.89 -27.73 -17.66
C LYS A 1062 -16.30 -28.27 -17.91
N VAL A 1063 -16.57 -28.65 -19.16
CA VAL A 1063 -17.85 -29.26 -19.57
C VAL A 1063 -17.67 -30.77 -19.79
N ALA A 1064 -18.29 -31.56 -18.91
CA ALA A 1064 -18.35 -33.02 -19.00
C ALA A 1064 -19.78 -33.48 -19.30
N GLY A 1065 -19.92 -34.54 -20.10
CA GLY A 1065 -21.20 -35.16 -20.39
C GLY A 1065 -21.14 -36.65 -20.08
N PHE A 1066 -22.02 -37.13 -19.19
CA PHE A 1066 -22.23 -38.56 -18.95
C PHE A 1066 -23.44 -39.02 -19.75
N MET A 1067 -23.23 -39.92 -20.70
CA MET A 1067 -24.31 -40.55 -21.45
C MET A 1067 -24.61 -41.88 -20.78
N PHE A 1068 -25.66 -41.93 -19.95
CA PHE A 1068 -26.23 -43.21 -19.54
C PHE A 1068 -26.92 -43.80 -20.77
N SER A 1069 -26.39 -44.91 -21.29
CA SER A 1069 -27.18 -45.76 -22.18
C SER A 1069 -28.13 -46.56 -21.28
N GLU A 1070 -29.41 -46.20 -21.27
CA GLU A 1070 -30.44 -47.17 -20.89
C GLU A 1070 -30.53 -48.28 -21.95
#